data_AF-A0AAJ0D643-F1
#
_entry.id   AF-A0AAJ0D643-F1
#
_cell.length_a   1.000
_cell.length_b   1.000
_cell.length_c   1.000
_cell.angle_alpha   90.00
_cell.angle_beta   90.00
_cell.angle_gamma   90.00
#
_symmetry.space_group_name_H-M   'P 1'
#
loop_
_entity.id
_entity.type
_entity.pdbx_description
1 polymer ?
#
loop_
_entity_poly.entity_id
_entity_poly.type
_entity_poly.pdbx_seq_one_letter_code
_entity_poly.pdbx_strand_id
1 'polypeptide(L)'
;MASLQSLKVSLRNEANALSRQELSDNEYSVGFNILMEDLEWQTYQKFIVPQLSQLLASLFKSRFRIAILEIGPGPRSILEYLPDHQKDRIRKYAAFEPNAVFASRLEERLCNTGEREERCPLPRLEGQADIRTEPFVLDSSVRSVSDRGTTVFREKFDVVLFCHSMYGMKPKEDFIRLAIGLLVERMEGSMVVVFHRDDTVRFDGLVCHWTASYPAGVVRVPDDDEKLEKFASFITGFTLRSVVASKAICASWRKVCRTLGAREPGHLNHLSFSSPHMMAVFTRHATALLELTARVPTMKAIGKMKSREARLRRPACVVKPTTIPHLQECVRWAVKYGLNLSVIGGGHSDHCIQNHVVAVDMSAFDRIHKLELENCTKASSLDADVGALITAEAGCMTGNIVSRAMAAGLAVPMGARPSVGAGLWLQGGIGHLARLHGLACDAIIGAIVVSVDSGCVLCVGYVPMQHIPTGAVHSENDINLLWAMKGAGTNFGIVVSVTFKAYTAPLYSIQSLAVSPSDELALQLRLREFAEIAGNDDRTSSADAFLYREASQLRLGVTMFASPTTEITIATPKPIEDTWGLENNSEIVDGVELFDAEMYVSGMHAGTGEAKTSSFKRCLFLKDVGDAKIVGHLATAVKTCPSSLCYIHLLQGGGAVCDVAAEATAFGCRDWDFACVITGVWRRDCDGTRIAQSAVQWVYDVAQTLLPWSCGTYGADLGPGSRDAALAAKAFGPNRQRLAHLKHSLDPHNVLAYACPLLKPTTNPKLIILVTGESGSGKDYCANLWVSSLKECTCGIVTARASSISDAVKREYASATGADLTRLLNDRAYKEQHRAALTAFFQDQVKRQPGLPEEQFLSVVQNAEGVDVLLITGMRDVALVTNLSPLVPDRKVLQVHVQASVQTRRTRGALRDEDRVDDDDHHIGPHSINLDYRPNLIFDNDTSGSGAAEQFARNRLLPLVQDGPQRLANMVRAVPNFPRPGMEFQHILGISQQPGGLDLCVSLLQAQFTGDWATVDAVACCEVGGLVYASALATRVALPLVLIREAGKLPTPTVSVAKLPSHISSLASDGQQKRIEIEQDVLGQGANVLVVDDVLSTGETLCAVLDLLEKAGIDHKDVSVMTVAEFPIHRGRQLLHNRGFGRVSVHSLLVFDGV
;
A
#
# COMPACT_ATOMS: atom_id res chain seq x y z
N MET A 1 34.50 -6.04 -4.69
CA MET A 1 34.53 -6.03 -3.22
C MET A 1 34.15 -7.42 -2.77
N ALA A 2 34.99 -8.13 -2.01
CA ALA A 2 34.62 -9.45 -1.51
C ALA A 2 33.56 -9.37 -0.40
N SER A 3 32.78 -10.43 -0.20
CA SER A 3 31.89 -10.52 0.96
C SER A 3 32.68 -10.86 2.23
N LEU A 4 32.15 -10.50 3.41
CA LEU A 4 32.73 -10.91 4.69
C LEU A 4 32.86 -12.43 4.82
N GLN A 5 31.92 -13.18 4.24
CA GLN A 5 31.98 -14.64 4.25
C GLN A 5 33.11 -15.17 3.36
N SER A 6 33.32 -14.59 2.18
CA SER A 6 34.48 -14.91 1.33
C SER A 6 35.79 -14.58 2.05
N LEU A 7 35.85 -13.41 2.69
CA LEU A 7 37.00 -13.00 3.50
C LEU A 7 37.27 -14.01 4.62
N LYS A 8 36.24 -14.41 5.36
CA LYS A 8 36.33 -15.40 6.44
C LYS A 8 36.89 -16.73 5.96
N VAL A 9 36.42 -17.24 4.82
CA VAL A 9 36.91 -18.50 4.24
C VAL A 9 38.39 -18.36 3.86
N SER A 10 38.78 -17.28 3.17
CA SER A 10 40.17 -17.04 2.78
C SER A 10 41.10 -16.92 3.99
N LEU A 11 40.72 -16.14 5.01
CA LEU A 11 41.52 -15.98 6.23
C LEU A 11 41.68 -17.31 6.99
N ARG A 12 40.62 -18.13 7.04
CA ARG A 12 40.67 -19.46 7.69
C ARG A 12 41.56 -20.46 6.96
N ASN A 13 41.65 -20.37 5.63
CA ASN A 13 42.51 -21.26 4.83
C ASN A 13 44.00 -20.99 5.05
N GLU A 14 44.38 -19.75 5.38
CA GLU A 14 45.75 -19.38 5.71
C GLU A 14 46.20 -19.88 7.11
N ALA A 15 45.27 -20.34 7.95
CA ALA A 15 45.54 -20.72 9.34
C ALA A 15 45.42 -22.24 9.56
N ASN A 16 46.49 -22.89 10.03
CA ASN A 16 46.49 -24.31 10.39
C ASN A 16 45.64 -24.61 11.64
N ALA A 17 45.10 -25.83 11.75
CA ALA A 17 44.21 -26.21 12.87
C ALA A 17 44.91 -26.20 14.25
N LEU A 18 46.22 -26.46 14.29
CA LEU A 18 47.02 -26.61 15.52
C LEU A 18 47.36 -25.29 16.23
N SER A 19 47.06 -24.12 15.63
CA SER A 19 47.48 -22.81 16.14
C SER A 19 46.33 -21.92 16.64
N ARG A 20 45.10 -22.43 16.79
CA ARG A 20 43.89 -21.64 17.05
C ARG A 20 43.53 -21.58 18.55
N GLN A 21 43.16 -20.41 19.04
CA GLN A 21 42.59 -20.16 20.37
C GLN A 21 41.29 -19.35 20.25
N GLU A 22 40.26 -19.66 21.02
CA GLU A 22 39.03 -18.86 21.03
C GLU A 22 39.31 -17.43 21.51
N LEU A 23 38.57 -16.47 20.95
CA LEU A 23 38.72 -15.06 21.33
C LEU A 23 38.33 -14.88 22.80
N SER A 24 39.14 -14.14 23.56
CA SER A 24 38.70 -13.61 24.86
C SER A 24 37.60 -12.58 24.68
N ASP A 25 36.82 -12.32 25.74
CA ASP A 25 35.73 -11.34 25.71
C ASP A 25 36.19 -9.95 25.25
N ASN A 26 37.38 -9.53 25.69
CA ASN A 26 37.96 -8.24 25.31
C ASN A 26 38.38 -8.21 23.83
N GLU A 27 39.00 -9.28 23.32
CA GLU A 27 39.39 -9.38 21.91
C GLU A 27 38.14 -9.38 21.00
N TYR A 28 37.10 -10.10 21.38
CA TYR A 28 35.81 -10.08 20.68
C TYR A 28 35.20 -8.69 20.69
N SER A 29 35.17 -8.01 21.85
CA SER A 29 34.65 -6.64 21.99
C SER A 29 35.39 -5.67 21.08
N VAL A 30 36.72 -5.74 21.00
CA VAL A 30 37.52 -4.86 20.14
C VAL A 30 37.21 -5.10 18.66
N GLY A 31 37.16 -6.36 18.23
CA GLY A 31 36.82 -6.71 16.85
C GLY A 31 35.40 -6.31 16.45
N PHE A 32 34.44 -6.51 17.35
CA PHE A 32 33.05 -6.09 17.16
C PHE A 32 32.92 -4.57 17.05
N ASN A 33 33.67 -3.80 17.84
CA ASN A 33 33.68 -2.34 17.72
C ASN A 33 34.20 -1.88 16.36
N ILE A 34 35.29 -2.48 15.86
CA ILE A 34 35.84 -2.17 14.51
C ILE A 34 34.79 -2.46 13.43
N LEU A 35 34.08 -3.58 13.56
CA LEU A 35 33.03 -3.99 12.64
C LEU A 35 31.84 -3.01 12.65
N MET A 36 31.50 -2.46 13.81
CA MET A 36 30.39 -1.53 14.00
C MET A 36 30.73 -0.05 13.68
N GLU A 37 31.97 0.28 13.27
CA GLU A 37 32.38 1.66 12.89
C GLU A 37 31.59 2.16 11.64
N ASP A 38 31.06 3.39 11.72
CA ASP A 38 30.36 4.23 10.71
C ASP A 38 29.23 3.61 9.84
N LEU A 39 29.46 2.56 9.04
CA LEU A 39 28.51 2.09 8.01
C LEU A 39 27.62 0.93 8.42
N GLU A 40 28.03 0.06 9.33
CA GLU A 40 27.10 -0.94 9.87
C GLU A 40 25.95 -0.25 10.63
N TRP A 41 26.25 0.86 11.30
CA TRP A 41 25.25 1.71 11.92
C TRP A 41 24.21 2.23 10.92
N GLN A 42 24.63 2.61 9.70
CA GLN A 42 23.68 2.98 8.65
C GLN A 42 22.77 1.83 8.26
N THR A 43 23.22 0.58 8.30
CA THR A 43 22.35 -0.58 8.06
C THR A 43 21.30 -0.74 9.16
N TYR A 44 21.66 -0.49 10.42
CA TYR A 44 20.68 -0.46 11.52
C TYR A 44 19.62 0.60 11.28
N GLN A 45 20.03 1.83 10.95
CA GLN A 45 19.12 2.95 10.71
C GLN A 45 18.26 2.81 9.45
N LYS A 46 18.84 2.33 8.34
CA LYS A 46 18.17 2.26 7.02
C LYS A 46 17.37 0.98 6.81
N PHE A 47 17.69 -0.10 7.52
CA PHE A 47 17.08 -1.41 7.29
C PHE A 47 16.54 -2.05 8.57
N ILE A 48 17.38 -2.31 9.59
CA ILE A 48 16.95 -3.16 10.70
C ILE A 48 15.87 -2.50 11.57
N VAL A 49 16.11 -1.27 12.04
CA VAL A 49 15.21 -0.56 12.95
C VAL A 49 13.85 -0.25 12.30
N PRO A 50 13.77 0.30 11.07
CA PRO A 50 12.48 0.56 10.42
C PRO A 50 11.63 -0.70 10.24
N GLN A 51 12.25 -1.80 9.82
CA GLN A 51 11.56 -3.07 9.57
C GLN A 51 11.08 -3.71 10.88
N LEU A 52 11.94 -3.72 11.92
CA LEU A 52 11.56 -4.22 13.24
C LEU A 52 10.42 -3.40 13.86
N SER A 53 10.51 -2.06 13.79
CA SER A 53 9.46 -1.18 14.31
C SER A 53 8.11 -1.39 13.62
N GLN A 54 8.12 -1.58 12.30
CA GLN A 54 6.91 -1.89 11.54
C GLN A 54 6.31 -3.25 11.92
N LEU A 55 7.16 -4.27 12.11
CA LEU A 55 6.76 -5.62 12.50
C LEU A 55 6.11 -5.62 13.90
N LEU A 56 6.73 -4.94 14.87
CA LEU A 56 6.28 -4.87 16.25
C LEU A 56 5.03 -3.99 16.44
N ALA A 57 4.74 -3.05 15.53
CA ALA A 57 3.62 -2.13 15.65
C ALA A 57 2.26 -2.82 15.82
N SER A 58 2.03 -3.94 15.14
CA SER A 58 0.77 -4.71 15.25
C SER A 58 0.61 -5.36 16.63
N LEU A 59 1.69 -5.97 17.12
CA LEU A 59 1.76 -6.59 18.44
C LEU A 59 1.58 -5.55 19.55
N PHE A 60 2.16 -4.37 19.39
CA PHE A 60 2.13 -3.30 20.40
C PHE A 60 0.80 -2.54 20.42
N LYS A 61 0.02 -2.59 19.33
CA LYS A 61 -1.37 -2.12 19.30
C LYS A 61 -2.31 -3.05 20.06
N SER A 62 -2.13 -4.36 19.91
CA SER A 62 -2.99 -5.36 20.53
C SER A 62 -2.65 -5.65 22.00
N ARG A 63 -1.43 -5.32 22.46
CA ARG A 63 -0.97 -5.67 23.80
C ARG A 63 -0.37 -4.49 24.56
N PHE A 64 -0.73 -4.38 25.84
CA PHE A 64 -0.23 -3.34 26.75
C PHE A 64 1.07 -3.71 27.46
N ARG A 65 1.35 -5.01 27.60
CA ARG A 65 2.56 -5.55 28.25
C ARG A 65 3.25 -6.49 27.28
N ILE A 66 4.52 -6.21 26.98
CA ILE A 66 5.35 -7.00 26.08
C ILE A 66 6.57 -7.53 26.84
N ALA A 67 6.82 -8.83 26.72
CA ALA A 67 8.01 -9.53 27.17
C ALA A 67 8.92 -9.87 25.99
N ILE A 68 10.17 -9.40 26.03
CA ILE A 68 11.17 -9.62 24.97
C ILE A 68 12.39 -10.36 25.52
N LEU A 69 12.88 -11.31 24.73
CA LEU A 69 14.15 -11.99 24.92
C LEU A 69 15.12 -11.62 23.78
N GLU A 70 16.31 -11.12 24.10
CA GLU A 70 17.39 -10.93 23.11
C GLU A 70 18.48 -11.98 23.27
N ILE A 71 18.96 -12.52 22.15
CA ILE A 71 20.03 -13.52 22.09
C ILE A 71 21.20 -12.88 21.34
N GLY A 72 22.31 -12.70 22.05
CA GLY A 72 23.49 -11.98 21.58
C GLY A 72 23.21 -10.51 21.23
N PRO A 73 22.64 -9.70 22.13
CA PRO A 73 22.39 -8.27 21.91
C PRO A 73 23.66 -7.42 21.85
N GLY A 74 24.81 -7.94 22.26
CA GLY A 74 26.05 -7.17 22.32
C GLY A 74 26.00 -6.09 23.41
N PRO A 75 26.77 -4.99 23.28
CA PRO A 75 26.90 -3.99 24.34
C PRO A 75 25.69 -3.04 24.45
N ARG A 76 24.71 -3.09 23.52
CA ARG A 76 23.51 -2.24 23.50
C ARG A 76 22.35 -3.02 22.91
N SER A 77 21.16 -2.91 23.52
CA SER A 77 19.96 -3.55 22.96
C SER A 77 19.53 -2.89 21.65
N ILE A 78 19.04 -3.67 20.68
CA ILE A 78 18.49 -3.08 19.45
C ILE A 78 17.17 -2.34 19.72
N LEU A 79 16.49 -2.67 20.82
CA LEU A 79 15.23 -2.07 21.25
C LEU A 79 15.39 -0.59 21.64
N GLU A 80 16.59 -0.16 22.02
CA GLU A 80 16.87 1.23 22.40
C GLU A 80 16.58 2.21 21.25
N TYR A 81 16.67 1.73 20.02
CA TYR A 81 16.51 2.51 18.79
C TYR A 81 15.06 2.56 18.28
N LEU A 82 14.14 1.87 18.94
CA LEU A 82 12.72 1.94 18.60
C LEU A 82 12.11 3.29 19.04
N PRO A 83 11.01 3.72 18.40
CA PRO A 83 10.27 4.92 18.82
C PRO A 83 9.81 4.85 20.29
N ASP A 84 9.77 5.97 21.00
CA ASP A 84 9.45 6.03 22.44
C ASP A 84 8.11 5.37 22.79
N HIS A 85 7.07 5.60 21.99
CA HIS A 85 5.75 4.98 22.20
C HIS A 85 5.77 3.45 22.11
N GLN A 86 6.75 2.87 21.40
CA GLN A 86 6.96 1.43 21.33
C GLN A 86 7.75 0.95 22.55
N LYS A 87 8.84 1.64 22.91
CA LYS A 87 9.65 1.30 24.09
C LYS A 87 8.83 1.30 25.37
N ASP A 88 7.86 2.21 25.51
CA ASP A 88 6.94 2.28 26.65
C ASP A 88 6.04 1.05 26.85
N ARG A 89 5.92 0.19 25.82
CA ARG A 89 5.13 -1.06 25.88
C ARG A 89 5.92 -2.25 26.39
N ILE A 90 7.25 -2.16 26.43
CA ILE A 90 8.14 -3.23 26.87
C ILE A 90 8.16 -3.23 28.40
N ARG A 91 7.66 -4.31 29.01
CA ARG A 91 7.49 -4.44 30.46
C ARG A 91 8.41 -5.48 31.07
N LYS A 92 8.83 -6.45 30.29
CA LYS A 92 9.80 -7.48 30.69
C LYS A 92 10.87 -7.62 29.62
N TYR A 93 12.12 -7.68 30.05
CA TYR A 93 13.28 -7.82 29.18
C TYR A 93 14.24 -8.85 29.77
N ALA A 94 14.68 -9.79 28.94
CA ALA A 94 15.72 -10.76 29.26
C ALA A 94 16.72 -10.83 28.10
N ALA A 95 17.96 -11.20 28.39
CA ALA A 95 19.01 -11.36 27.39
C ALA A 95 19.96 -12.53 27.69
N PHE A 96 20.42 -13.23 26.65
CA PHE A 96 21.59 -14.10 26.69
C PHE A 96 22.76 -13.41 26.01
N GLU A 97 23.75 -12.97 26.78
CA GLU A 97 24.97 -12.32 26.29
C GLU A 97 26.20 -12.99 26.90
N PRO A 98 26.81 -13.97 26.22
CA PRO A 98 27.90 -14.75 26.80
C PRO A 98 29.20 -13.97 26.99
N ASN A 99 29.36 -12.82 26.32
CA ASN A 99 30.53 -11.96 26.52
C ASN A 99 30.33 -11.09 27.78
N ALA A 100 31.13 -11.31 28.83
CA ALA A 100 30.96 -10.64 30.11
C ALA A 100 31.15 -9.11 30.01
N VAL A 101 32.00 -8.64 29.11
CA VAL A 101 32.20 -7.20 28.85
C VAL A 101 30.94 -6.57 28.26
N PHE A 102 30.25 -7.28 27.37
CA PHE A 102 28.99 -6.81 26.78
C PHE A 102 27.83 -6.90 27.75
N ALA A 103 27.69 -8.01 28.47
CA ALA A 103 26.66 -8.17 29.50
C ALA A 103 26.73 -7.06 30.57
N SER A 104 27.93 -6.76 31.07
CA SER A 104 28.14 -5.69 32.06
C SER A 104 27.79 -4.31 31.51
N ARG A 105 28.17 -3.99 30.26
CA ARG A 105 27.81 -2.71 29.61
C ARG A 105 26.30 -2.59 29.35
N LEU A 106 25.66 -3.69 28.96
CA LEU A 106 24.22 -3.73 28.74
C LEU A 106 23.46 -3.53 30.05
N GLU A 107 23.92 -4.16 31.13
CA GLU A 107 23.34 -4.01 32.47
C GLU A 107 23.48 -2.58 32.99
N GLU A 108 24.68 -2.00 32.94
CA GLU A 108 24.94 -0.61 33.37
C GLU A 108 24.01 0.37 32.65
N ARG A 109 23.81 0.17 31.35
CA ARG A 109 23.00 1.04 30.50
C ARG A 109 21.50 0.91 30.75
N LEU A 110 21.01 -0.28 31.10
CA LEU A 110 19.59 -0.51 31.42
C LEU A 110 19.25 -0.14 32.88
N CYS A 111 20.21 -0.22 33.80
CA CYS A 111 20.03 0.05 35.23
C CYS A 111 20.22 1.54 35.61
N ASN A 112 20.80 2.39 34.76
CA ASN A 112 21.19 3.73 35.17
C ASN A 112 19.97 4.66 35.42
N THR A 113 19.76 5.00 36.70
CA THR A 113 18.77 5.99 37.18
C THR A 113 19.43 7.22 37.83
N GLY A 114 20.74 7.47 37.61
CA GLY A 114 21.51 8.48 38.34
C GLY A 114 22.28 9.51 37.49
N GLU A 115 22.01 10.78 37.77
CA GLU A 115 22.85 12.01 37.62
C GLU A 115 23.43 12.42 36.25
N ARG A 116 23.31 11.64 35.17
CA ARG A 116 23.53 12.13 33.80
C ARG A 116 22.20 12.29 33.07
N GLU A 117 22.07 13.33 32.25
CA GLU A 117 20.86 13.68 31.46
C GLU A 117 20.38 12.60 30.47
N GLU A 118 21.01 11.41 30.41
CA GLU A 118 20.62 10.32 29.51
C GLU A 118 19.55 9.43 30.16
N ARG A 119 18.33 9.46 29.59
CA ARG A 119 17.15 8.70 30.03
C ARG A 119 17.34 7.19 29.83
N CYS A 120 16.90 6.37 30.80
CA CYS A 120 16.90 4.90 30.69
C CYS A 120 16.27 4.44 29.35
N PRO A 121 16.92 3.54 28.58
CA PRO A 121 16.44 3.17 27.25
C PRO A 121 15.09 2.44 27.25
N LEU A 122 14.79 1.68 28.31
CA LEU A 122 13.54 0.95 28.49
C LEU A 122 12.84 1.44 29.78
N PRO A 123 12.18 2.62 29.75
CA PRO A 123 11.77 3.37 30.95
C PRO A 123 10.60 2.74 31.73
N ARG A 124 10.02 1.65 31.25
CA ARG A 124 8.75 1.08 31.72
C ARG A 124 8.84 -0.38 32.19
N LEU A 125 10.05 -0.90 32.36
CA LEU A 125 10.29 -2.25 32.88
C LEU A 125 9.71 -2.39 34.29
N GLU A 126 9.04 -3.51 34.55
CA GLU A 126 8.37 -3.80 35.83
C GLU A 126 9.32 -4.42 36.88
N GLY A 127 10.58 -4.65 36.49
CA GLY A 127 11.65 -5.18 37.33
C GLY A 127 13.01 -4.97 36.66
N GLN A 128 14.09 -5.47 37.28
CA GLN A 128 15.42 -5.43 36.68
C GLN A 128 15.48 -6.31 35.42
N ALA A 129 16.27 -5.86 34.44
CA ALA A 129 16.58 -6.65 33.25
C ALA A 129 17.28 -7.96 33.64
N ASP A 130 16.81 -9.10 33.12
CA ASP A 130 17.42 -10.42 33.35
C ASP A 130 18.51 -10.69 32.30
N ILE A 131 19.75 -10.32 32.61
CA ILE A 131 20.91 -10.48 31.71
C ILE A 131 21.71 -11.70 32.13
N ARG A 132 21.77 -12.70 31.26
CA ARG A 132 22.42 -13.98 31.51
C ARG A 132 23.71 -14.08 30.72
N THR A 133 24.81 -14.36 31.42
CA THR A 133 26.15 -14.54 30.83
C THR A 133 26.40 -15.97 30.33
N GLU A 134 25.43 -16.87 30.49
CA GLU A 134 25.50 -18.21 29.91
C GLU A 134 25.13 -18.18 28.41
N PRO A 135 25.74 -19.06 27.58
CA PRO A 135 25.37 -19.15 26.17
C PRO A 135 23.99 -19.79 26.00
N PHE A 136 23.24 -19.33 24.98
CA PHE A 136 22.01 -20.00 24.56
C PHE A 136 22.35 -21.32 23.86
N VAL A 137 22.13 -22.46 24.52
CA VAL A 137 22.55 -23.81 24.05
C VAL A 137 21.38 -24.77 23.82
N LEU A 138 21.55 -25.69 22.87
CA LEU A 138 20.67 -26.85 22.67
C LEU A 138 21.05 -27.91 23.70
N ASP A 139 20.23 -28.11 24.73
CA ASP A 139 20.56 -29.11 25.74
C ASP A 139 20.54 -30.54 25.14
N SER A 140 21.50 -31.36 25.56
CA SER A 140 21.80 -32.68 24.96
C SER A 140 20.70 -33.74 25.15
N SER A 141 19.66 -33.43 25.94
CA SER A 141 18.52 -34.29 26.26
C SER A 141 17.34 -34.18 25.27
N VAL A 142 17.38 -33.28 24.27
CA VAL A 142 16.22 -32.97 23.40
C VAL A 142 16.11 -33.88 22.16
N ARG A 143 17.01 -34.86 21.96
CA ARG A 143 16.95 -35.75 20.79
C ARG A 143 15.80 -36.78 20.79
N SER A 144 14.94 -36.81 21.82
CA SER A 144 13.72 -37.62 21.79
C SER A 144 12.53 -36.85 22.33
N VAL A 145 11.74 -36.24 21.44
CA VAL A 145 10.40 -35.75 21.80
C VAL A 145 9.38 -36.77 21.31
N SER A 146 9.11 -37.74 22.16
CA SER A 146 7.79 -38.35 22.32
C SER A 146 7.43 -38.21 23.80
N ASP A 147 6.34 -37.51 24.11
CA ASP A 147 5.62 -37.49 25.38
C ASP A 147 6.43 -37.52 26.69
N ARG A 148 6.77 -36.32 27.18
CA ARG A 148 6.44 -35.81 28.55
C ARG A 148 7.35 -34.64 28.89
N GLY A 149 6.74 -33.55 29.36
CA GLY A 149 7.45 -32.35 29.74
C GLY A 149 8.35 -32.54 30.96
N THR A 150 9.59 -32.05 30.86
CA THR A 150 10.35 -31.52 32.00
C THR A 150 11.47 -30.58 31.51
N THR A 151 11.38 -29.32 31.96
CA THR A 151 12.45 -28.38 32.40
C THR A 151 13.67 -28.20 31.49
N VAL A 152 13.88 -27.02 30.85
CA VAL A 152 14.79 -25.98 31.41
C VAL A 152 14.28 -24.53 31.31
N PHE A 153 13.32 -24.17 30.44
CA PHE A 153 12.80 -22.78 30.36
C PHE A 153 11.31 -22.70 30.69
N ARG A 154 10.97 -22.24 31.90
CA ARG A 154 9.56 -22.01 32.30
C ARG A 154 8.99 -20.69 31.78
N GLU A 155 9.84 -19.74 31.43
CA GLU A 155 9.40 -18.40 31.02
C GLU A 155 9.06 -18.35 29.53
N LYS A 156 7.96 -17.68 29.21
CA LYS A 156 7.50 -17.45 27.84
C LYS A 156 7.65 -15.97 27.48
N PHE A 157 7.92 -15.70 26.20
CA PHE A 157 8.13 -14.35 25.66
C PHE A 157 7.20 -14.07 24.48
N ASP A 158 6.86 -12.80 24.27
CA ASP A 158 6.10 -12.37 23.10
C ASP A 158 7.01 -12.27 21.87
N VAL A 159 8.25 -11.83 22.07
CA VAL A 159 9.25 -11.64 21.02
C VAL A 159 10.59 -12.25 21.46
N VAL A 160 11.21 -13.04 20.57
CA VAL A 160 12.60 -13.51 20.72
C VAL A 160 13.43 -12.96 19.58
N LEU A 161 14.54 -12.28 19.87
CA LEU A 161 15.41 -11.63 18.87
C LEU A 161 16.79 -12.28 18.83
N PHE A 162 17.28 -12.63 17.64
CA PHE A 162 18.69 -13.00 17.42
C PHE A 162 19.44 -11.84 16.75
N CYS A 163 20.12 -10.99 17.54
CA CYS A 163 20.60 -9.65 17.17
C CYS A 163 21.85 -9.63 16.29
N HIS A 164 22.99 -10.10 16.78
CA HIS A 164 24.29 -10.01 16.09
C HIS A 164 24.71 -11.28 15.34
N SER A 165 23.73 -12.00 14.81
CA SER A 165 23.84 -13.26 14.07
C SER A 165 24.10 -14.51 14.93
N MET A 166 23.55 -15.63 14.47
CA MET A 166 23.66 -16.98 15.06
C MET A 166 25.04 -17.62 14.81
N TYR A 167 26.14 -16.87 14.97
CA TYR A 167 27.48 -17.40 14.77
C TYR A 167 27.81 -18.43 15.86
N GLY A 168 28.41 -19.56 15.46
CA GLY A 168 28.70 -20.68 16.38
C GLY A 168 27.52 -21.63 16.62
N MET A 169 26.27 -21.18 16.42
CA MET A 169 25.08 -22.01 16.54
C MET A 169 24.91 -22.94 15.33
N LYS A 170 24.99 -24.25 15.56
CA LYS A 170 24.79 -25.27 14.51
C LYS A 170 24.07 -26.51 15.06
N PRO A 171 23.07 -27.05 14.33
CA PRO A 171 22.41 -26.45 13.16
C PRO A 171 21.49 -25.29 13.58
N LYS A 172 21.36 -24.24 12.75
CA LYS A 172 20.67 -22.99 13.14
C LYS A 172 19.17 -23.19 13.36
N GLU A 173 18.55 -24.05 12.55
CA GLU A 173 17.12 -24.36 12.63
C GLU A 173 16.69 -24.92 14.00
N ASP A 174 17.55 -25.67 14.68
CA ASP A 174 17.22 -26.23 15.99
C ASP A 174 17.15 -25.16 17.09
N PHE A 175 18.02 -24.14 17.02
CA PHE A 175 17.94 -22.99 17.92
C PHE A 175 16.70 -22.15 17.68
N ILE A 176 16.26 -22.04 16.42
CA ILE A 176 14.99 -21.38 16.09
C ILE A 176 13.81 -22.20 16.63
N ARG A 177 13.83 -23.53 16.51
CA ARG A 177 12.79 -24.40 17.11
C ARG A 177 12.74 -24.24 18.63
N LEU A 178 13.91 -24.18 19.29
CA LEU A 178 13.98 -23.90 20.72
C LEU A 178 13.36 -22.54 21.05
N ALA A 179 13.72 -21.48 20.32
CA ALA A 179 13.17 -20.14 20.51
C ALA A 179 11.65 -20.07 20.25
N ILE A 180 11.14 -20.80 19.26
CA ILE A 180 9.69 -20.93 19.00
C ILE A 180 9.00 -21.58 20.21
N GLY A 181 9.63 -22.57 20.85
CA GLY A 181 9.14 -23.19 22.08
C GLY A 181 9.04 -22.24 23.28
N LEU A 182 9.77 -21.12 23.25
CA LEU A 182 9.71 -20.05 24.27
C LEU A 182 8.60 -19.02 24.00
N LEU A 183 7.89 -19.10 22.87
CA LEU A 183 6.79 -18.17 22.59
C LEU A 183 5.54 -18.49 23.42
N VAL A 184 4.80 -17.44 23.78
CA VAL A 184 3.49 -17.56 24.48
C VAL A 184 2.48 -18.32 23.60
N GLU A 185 1.92 -19.41 24.12
CA GLU A 185 1.14 -20.40 23.34
C GLU A 185 -0.26 -19.96 22.91
N ARG A 186 -0.93 -19.12 23.72
CA ARG A 186 -2.36 -18.82 23.54
C ARG A 186 -2.68 -17.60 22.65
N MET A 187 -1.67 -16.88 22.15
CA MET A 187 -1.89 -15.54 21.63
C MET A 187 -1.24 -15.32 20.26
N GLU A 188 -2.03 -14.93 19.26
CA GLU A 188 -1.57 -14.61 17.90
C GLU A 188 -0.62 -13.39 17.87
N GLY A 189 0.39 -13.45 16.99
CA GLY A 189 1.36 -12.35 16.79
C GLY A 189 2.69 -12.49 17.55
N SER A 190 2.87 -13.50 18.40
CA SER A 190 4.16 -13.79 19.04
C SER A 190 5.16 -14.32 17.99
N MET A 191 6.43 -13.90 18.07
CA MET A 191 7.39 -14.12 16.97
C MET A 191 8.85 -14.29 17.42
N VAL A 192 9.61 -15.02 16.61
CA VAL A 192 11.07 -15.07 16.64
C VAL A 192 11.60 -14.27 15.45
N VAL A 193 12.48 -13.31 15.69
CA VAL A 193 13.11 -12.49 14.64
C VAL A 193 14.60 -12.80 14.61
N VAL A 194 15.10 -13.14 13.43
CA VAL A 194 16.51 -13.45 13.20
C VAL A 194 17.12 -12.39 12.29
N PHE A 195 18.14 -11.68 12.79
CA PHE A 195 18.97 -10.82 11.98
C PHE A 195 20.24 -11.57 11.61
N HIS A 196 20.53 -11.68 10.32
CA HIS A 196 21.71 -12.40 9.84
C HIS A 196 22.48 -11.61 8.77
N ARG A 197 23.80 -11.75 8.80
CA ARG A 197 24.76 -11.01 7.95
C ARG A 197 25.28 -11.86 6.79
N ASP A 198 24.35 -12.57 6.15
CA ASP A 198 24.57 -13.42 5.00
C ASP A 198 23.19 -13.78 4.43
N ASP A 199 22.95 -13.55 3.15
CA ASP A 199 21.69 -13.88 2.48
C ASP A 199 21.58 -15.37 2.08
N THR A 200 22.65 -16.14 2.29
CA THR A 200 22.72 -17.57 1.92
C THR A 200 22.46 -18.54 3.07
N VAL A 201 22.04 -18.06 4.24
CA VAL A 201 21.73 -18.92 5.40
C VAL A 201 20.64 -19.93 5.09
N ARG A 202 20.74 -21.09 5.74
CA ARG A 202 19.74 -22.16 5.65
C ARG A 202 19.04 -22.32 6.99
N PHE A 203 17.71 -22.41 6.90
CA PHE A 203 16.80 -22.74 7.99
C PHE A 203 15.96 -23.94 7.53
N ASP A 204 16.65 -25.06 7.31
CA ASP A 204 16.06 -26.22 6.63
C ASP A 204 14.81 -26.73 7.38
N GLY A 205 13.70 -26.89 6.65
CA GLY A 205 12.42 -27.34 7.18
C GLY A 205 11.61 -26.28 7.96
N LEU A 206 12.01 -25.00 7.92
CA LEU A 206 11.26 -23.87 8.48
C LEU A 206 10.79 -22.92 7.39
N VAL A 207 9.56 -22.42 7.53
CA VAL A 207 8.97 -21.37 6.69
C VAL A 207 8.96 -20.06 7.46
N CYS A 208 9.41 -18.99 6.80
CA CYS A 208 9.28 -17.65 7.33
C CYS A 208 7.82 -17.16 7.23
N HIS A 209 7.34 -16.58 8.33
CA HIS A 209 6.17 -15.70 8.29
C HIS A 209 6.48 -14.46 7.45
N TRP A 210 7.68 -13.91 7.58
CA TRP A 210 8.10 -12.76 6.78
C TRP A 210 9.61 -12.74 6.61
N THR A 211 10.09 -12.23 5.49
CA THR A 211 11.51 -11.99 5.27
C THR A 211 11.75 -10.71 4.48
N ALA A 212 12.86 -10.03 4.79
CA ALA A 212 13.41 -8.95 3.98
C ALA A 212 14.93 -9.09 3.87
N SER A 213 15.48 -8.58 2.77
CA SER A 213 16.91 -8.54 2.50
C SER A 213 17.38 -7.12 2.22
N TYR A 214 18.63 -6.85 2.59
CA TYR A 214 19.36 -5.63 2.30
C TYR A 214 20.72 -5.98 1.68
N PRO A 215 20.76 -6.21 0.35
CA PRO A 215 21.99 -6.63 -0.33
C PRO A 215 23.06 -5.53 -0.40
N ALA A 216 22.72 -4.29 -0.02
CA ALA A 216 23.60 -3.11 -0.11
C ALA A 216 24.47 -2.90 1.13
N GLY A 217 24.40 -3.79 2.12
CA GLY A 217 25.20 -3.66 3.32
C GLY A 217 26.71 -3.73 3.01
N VAL A 218 27.46 -2.82 3.63
CA VAL A 218 28.91 -2.70 3.50
C VAL A 218 29.51 -2.49 4.89
N VAL A 219 30.64 -3.14 5.14
CA VAL A 219 31.50 -2.89 6.30
C VAL A 219 32.75 -2.20 5.82
N ARG A 220 33.16 -1.14 6.53
CA ARG A 220 34.45 -0.48 6.31
C ARG A 220 35.36 -0.69 7.49
N VAL A 221 36.61 -0.99 7.20
CA VAL A 221 37.67 -1.18 8.19
C VAL A 221 38.84 -0.30 7.81
N PRO A 222 39.44 0.46 8.74
CA PRO A 222 40.63 1.24 8.44
C PRO A 222 41.76 0.35 7.93
N ASP A 223 42.48 0.81 6.90
CA ASP A 223 43.65 0.12 6.35
C ASP A 223 44.88 0.37 7.24
N ASP A 224 44.79 -0.08 8.48
CA ASP A 224 45.83 -0.02 9.50
C ASP A 224 46.19 -1.45 9.93
N ASP A 225 47.48 -1.74 10.07
CA ASP A 225 47.95 -3.11 10.32
C ASP A 225 47.39 -3.69 11.63
N GLU A 226 47.35 -2.90 12.71
CA GLU A 226 46.86 -3.36 14.00
C GLU A 226 45.33 -3.59 13.97
N LYS A 227 44.59 -2.66 13.36
CA LYS A 227 43.13 -2.80 13.19
C LYS A 227 42.77 -3.98 12.29
N LEU A 228 43.52 -4.22 11.21
CA LEU A 228 43.27 -5.35 10.30
C LEU A 228 43.53 -6.70 10.95
N GLU A 229 44.53 -6.81 11.82
CA GLU A 229 44.81 -8.06 12.55
C GLU A 229 43.70 -8.37 13.57
N LYS A 230 43.23 -7.36 14.31
CA LYS A 230 42.09 -7.48 15.24
C LYS A 230 40.80 -7.83 14.49
N PHE A 231 40.54 -7.18 13.37
CA PHE A 231 39.40 -7.46 12.51
C PHE A 231 39.45 -8.89 11.92
N ALA A 232 40.61 -9.32 11.41
CA ALA A 232 40.77 -10.66 10.86
C ALA A 232 40.57 -11.75 11.94
N SER A 233 41.08 -11.54 13.15
CA SER A 233 40.87 -12.44 14.29
C SER A 233 39.38 -12.56 14.64
N PHE A 234 38.67 -11.43 14.64
CA PHE A 234 37.23 -11.39 14.87
C PHE A 234 36.44 -12.12 13.79
N ILE A 235 36.70 -11.84 12.50
CA ILE A 235 36.01 -12.47 11.37
C ILE A 235 36.24 -13.99 11.35
N THR A 236 37.47 -14.43 11.64
CA THR A 236 37.82 -15.85 11.70
C THR A 236 37.26 -16.54 12.95
N GLY A 237 37.08 -15.80 14.04
CA GLY A 237 36.56 -16.27 15.33
C GLY A 237 37.61 -16.92 16.22
N PHE A 238 38.90 -16.66 16.00
CA PHE A 238 39.99 -17.19 16.83
C PHE A 238 41.24 -16.30 16.75
N THR A 239 42.10 -16.38 17.77
CA THR A 239 43.46 -15.84 17.79
C THR A 239 44.52 -16.95 17.60
N LEU A 240 45.79 -16.55 17.43
CA LEU A 240 46.92 -17.44 17.15
C LEU A 240 47.77 -17.68 18.41
N ARG A 241 48.03 -18.95 18.77
CA ARG A 241 48.76 -19.34 20.01
C ARG A 241 50.28 -19.15 20.01
N SER A 242 50.96 -19.14 18.86
CA SER A 242 52.43 -19.19 18.77
C SER A 242 53.03 -17.88 18.26
N VAL A 243 53.95 -17.25 19.01
CA VAL A 243 54.54 -15.93 18.70
C VAL A 243 55.30 -15.91 17.36
N VAL A 244 55.94 -17.01 16.97
CA VAL A 244 56.77 -17.07 15.73
C VAL A 244 55.92 -17.41 14.50
N ALA A 245 54.98 -18.37 14.62
CA ALA A 245 54.04 -18.68 13.54
C ALA A 245 52.98 -17.57 13.35
N SER A 246 52.66 -16.82 14.41
CA SER A 246 51.68 -15.73 14.41
C SER A 246 52.07 -14.58 13.49
N LYS A 247 53.35 -14.16 13.46
CA LYS A 247 53.77 -13.04 12.60
C LYS A 247 53.59 -13.30 11.10
N ALA A 248 53.90 -14.52 10.64
CA ALA A 248 53.76 -14.89 9.24
C ALA A 248 52.28 -14.98 8.82
N ILE A 249 51.43 -15.58 9.67
CA ILE A 249 49.99 -15.69 9.40
C ILE A 249 49.32 -14.32 9.49
N CYS A 250 49.66 -13.47 10.46
CA CYS A 250 49.14 -12.09 10.55
C CYS A 250 49.52 -11.26 9.32
N ALA A 251 50.75 -11.39 8.82
CA ALA A 251 51.16 -10.74 7.57
C ALA A 251 50.35 -11.28 6.36
N SER A 252 50.07 -12.59 6.31
CA SER A 252 49.20 -13.18 5.28
C SER A 252 47.76 -12.65 5.41
N TRP A 253 47.19 -12.59 6.61
CA TRP A 253 45.86 -12.05 6.86
C TRP A 253 45.73 -10.60 6.42
N ARG A 254 46.72 -9.74 6.75
CA ARG A 254 46.77 -8.36 6.25
C ARG A 254 46.76 -8.31 4.72
N LYS A 255 47.56 -9.16 4.07
CA LYS A 255 47.60 -9.26 2.61
C LYS A 255 46.24 -9.71 2.03
N VAL A 256 45.60 -10.71 2.63
CA VAL A 256 44.26 -11.19 2.21
C VAL A 256 43.23 -10.08 2.35
N CYS A 257 43.18 -9.38 3.50
CA CYS A 257 42.28 -8.24 3.70
C CYS A 257 42.47 -7.16 2.62
N ARG A 258 43.71 -6.75 2.34
CA ARG A 258 44.02 -5.75 1.30
C ARG A 258 43.72 -6.23 -0.13
N THR A 259 43.87 -7.52 -0.40
CA THR A 259 43.59 -8.11 -1.71
C THR A 259 42.09 -8.19 -1.97
N LEU A 260 41.31 -8.55 -0.95
CA LEU A 260 39.86 -8.78 -1.07
C LEU A 260 39.02 -7.51 -0.80
N GLY A 261 39.54 -6.57 -0.02
CA GLY A 261 38.92 -5.30 0.32
C GLY A 261 38.94 -4.31 -0.85
N ALA A 262 37.86 -3.55 -1.00
CA ALA A 262 37.79 -2.47 -1.99
C ALA A 262 38.07 -1.10 -1.35
N ARG A 263 38.76 -0.22 -2.07
CA ARG A 263 38.91 1.19 -1.69
C ARG A 263 37.91 2.03 -2.49
N GLU A 264 37.06 2.76 -1.80
CA GLU A 264 36.03 3.61 -2.42
C GLU A 264 36.53 5.06 -2.58
N PRO A 265 36.12 5.78 -3.63
CA PRO A 265 36.40 7.21 -3.78
C PRO A 265 35.89 7.99 -2.56
N GLY A 266 36.74 8.81 -1.94
CA GLY A 266 36.44 9.54 -0.70
C GLY A 266 36.83 8.83 0.60
N HIS A 267 37.16 7.53 0.57
CA HIS A 267 37.59 6.75 1.75
C HIS A 267 38.82 5.87 1.45
N LEU A 268 39.85 6.45 0.83
CA LEU A 268 41.05 5.71 0.38
C LEU A 268 41.84 5.03 1.51
N ASN A 269 41.69 5.50 2.75
CA ASN A 269 42.34 4.94 3.94
C ASN A 269 41.55 3.77 4.58
N HIS A 270 40.49 3.29 3.93
CA HIS A 270 39.66 2.19 4.44
C HIS A 270 39.51 1.09 3.39
N LEU A 271 39.36 -0.15 3.87
CA LEU A 271 38.97 -1.32 3.11
C LEU A 271 37.48 -1.59 3.33
N SER A 272 36.74 -1.73 2.23
CA SER A 272 35.31 -2.01 2.23
C SER A 272 35.07 -3.47 1.87
N PHE A 273 34.11 -4.11 2.55
CA PHE A 273 33.66 -5.48 2.32
C PHE A 273 32.13 -5.53 2.23
N SER A 274 31.59 -6.37 1.35
CA SER A 274 30.15 -6.56 1.23
C SER A 274 29.63 -7.40 2.41
N SER A 275 28.56 -6.93 3.04
CA SER A 275 27.88 -7.59 4.16
C SER A 275 26.38 -7.49 3.91
N PRO A 276 25.79 -8.32 3.05
CA PRO A 276 24.33 -8.32 2.88
C PRO A 276 23.66 -8.71 4.20
N HIS A 277 22.55 -8.04 4.51
CA HIS A 277 21.76 -8.35 5.71
C HIS A 277 20.43 -8.98 5.32
N MET A 278 19.91 -9.83 6.19
CA MET A 278 18.55 -10.33 6.10
C MET A 278 17.87 -10.33 7.46
N MET A 279 16.55 -10.17 7.42
CA MET A 279 15.65 -10.35 8.54
C MET A 279 14.70 -11.49 8.19
N ALA A 280 14.61 -12.48 9.08
CA ALA A 280 13.71 -13.61 8.94
C ALA A 280 12.84 -13.71 10.20
N VAL A 281 11.53 -13.81 10.01
CA VAL A 281 10.54 -13.84 11.08
C VAL A 281 9.86 -15.19 11.06
N PHE A 282 9.83 -15.84 12.22
CA PHE A 282 9.20 -17.13 12.43
C PHE A 282 8.12 -17.00 13.51
N THR A 283 7.02 -17.72 13.31
CA THR A 283 5.99 -17.90 14.33
C THR A 283 5.96 -19.37 14.73
N ARG A 284 5.05 -19.74 15.64
CA ARG A 284 4.79 -21.16 15.96
C ARG A 284 4.42 -22.03 14.76
N HIS A 285 4.03 -21.42 13.65
CA HIS A 285 3.62 -22.10 12.42
C HIS A 285 4.77 -22.36 11.43
N ALA A 286 6.01 -22.01 11.80
CA ALA A 286 7.17 -22.19 10.92
C ALA A 286 7.40 -23.65 10.44
N THR A 287 6.91 -24.66 11.19
CA THR A 287 7.03 -26.09 10.85
C THR A 287 5.85 -26.64 10.03
N ALA A 288 4.87 -25.79 9.67
CA ALA A 288 3.64 -26.21 9.00
C ALA A 288 3.81 -26.67 7.54
N LEU A 289 5.03 -26.56 6.98
CA LEU A 289 5.32 -26.92 5.60
C LEU A 289 4.96 -28.37 5.25
N LEU A 290 5.14 -29.30 6.20
CA LEU A 290 4.87 -30.71 5.99
C LEU A 290 3.39 -30.99 5.62
N GLU A 291 2.45 -30.21 6.15
CA GLU A 291 1.03 -30.32 5.80
C GLU A 291 0.79 -30.00 4.33
N LEU A 292 1.44 -28.95 3.82
CA LEU A 292 1.29 -28.53 2.42
C LEU A 292 1.95 -29.54 1.46
N THR A 293 3.19 -29.94 1.74
CA THR A 293 3.95 -30.83 0.86
C THR A 293 3.39 -32.25 0.80
N ALA A 294 2.54 -32.63 1.76
CA ALA A 294 1.79 -33.89 1.72
C ALA A 294 0.59 -33.86 0.75
N ARG A 295 0.07 -32.66 0.43
CA ARG A 295 -1.13 -32.48 -0.41
C ARG A 295 -0.82 -31.94 -1.80
N VAL A 296 0.27 -31.18 -1.95
CA VAL A 296 0.65 -30.52 -3.20
C VAL A 296 2.00 -31.06 -3.68
N PRO A 297 2.14 -31.41 -4.99
CA PRO A 297 3.40 -31.87 -5.53
C PRO A 297 4.53 -30.85 -5.31
N THR A 298 5.72 -31.34 -4.99
CA THR A 298 6.91 -30.50 -4.79
C THR A 298 7.95 -30.76 -5.87
N MET A 299 8.80 -29.76 -6.14
CA MET A 299 9.95 -29.93 -7.02
C MET A 299 11.23 -30.12 -6.22
N LYS A 300 12.04 -31.11 -6.62
CA LYS A 300 13.38 -31.32 -6.05
C LYS A 300 14.40 -30.28 -6.52
N ALA A 301 14.19 -29.71 -7.71
CA ALA A 301 15.04 -28.68 -8.29
C ALA A 301 14.16 -27.62 -8.95
N ILE A 302 14.54 -26.35 -8.75
CA ILE A 302 13.89 -25.21 -9.41
C ILE A 302 14.18 -25.33 -10.91
N GLY A 303 13.16 -25.18 -11.76
CA GLY A 303 13.28 -25.25 -13.22
C GLY A 303 14.19 -24.15 -13.81
N LYS A 304 14.10 -23.91 -15.14
CA LYS A 304 14.87 -22.85 -15.81
C LYS A 304 14.43 -21.44 -15.34
N MET A 305 14.95 -20.99 -14.20
CA MET A 305 14.81 -19.61 -13.73
C MET A 305 15.65 -18.67 -14.60
N LYS A 306 15.02 -17.61 -15.11
CA LYS A 306 15.67 -16.64 -15.99
C LYS A 306 16.40 -15.57 -15.19
N SER A 307 15.76 -15.01 -14.17
CA SER A 307 16.45 -14.10 -13.22
C SER A 307 17.59 -14.83 -12.52
N ARG A 308 18.78 -14.20 -12.51
CA ARG A 308 19.94 -14.73 -11.78
C ARG A 308 19.83 -14.44 -10.29
N GLU A 309 19.37 -13.25 -9.92
CA GLU A 309 19.13 -12.87 -8.52
C GLU A 309 18.12 -13.81 -7.85
N ALA A 310 17.03 -14.17 -8.53
CA ALA A 310 16.06 -15.13 -8.00
C ALA A 310 16.67 -16.53 -7.77
N ARG A 311 17.69 -16.94 -8.54
CA ARG A 311 18.39 -18.23 -8.35
C ARG A 311 19.34 -18.26 -7.16
N LEU A 312 19.81 -17.09 -6.72
CA LEU A 312 20.65 -16.99 -5.52
C LEU A 312 19.82 -17.15 -4.24
N ARG A 313 18.53 -16.86 -4.32
CA ARG A 313 17.56 -17.03 -3.23
C ARG A 313 17.20 -18.50 -3.02
N ARG A 314 16.86 -18.84 -1.78
CA ARG A 314 16.55 -20.22 -1.36
C ARG A 314 15.14 -20.29 -0.76
N PRO A 315 14.12 -20.69 -1.54
CA PRO A 315 12.77 -20.85 -1.00
C PRO A 315 12.73 -21.97 0.05
N ALA A 316 11.74 -21.93 0.95
CA ALA A 316 11.51 -23.03 1.88
C ALA A 316 11.07 -24.29 1.13
N CYS A 317 10.25 -24.11 0.09
CA CYS A 317 9.84 -25.15 -0.84
C CYS A 317 9.37 -24.51 -2.16
N VAL A 318 9.51 -25.24 -3.26
CA VAL A 318 8.80 -24.93 -4.51
C VAL A 318 7.74 -26.01 -4.74
N VAL A 319 6.48 -25.61 -4.64
CA VAL A 319 5.34 -26.47 -4.96
C VAL A 319 4.99 -26.30 -6.43
N LYS A 320 4.57 -27.38 -7.10
CA LYS A 320 4.11 -27.39 -8.49
C LYS A 320 2.68 -27.91 -8.54
N PRO A 321 1.69 -27.05 -8.27
CA PRO A 321 0.28 -27.37 -8.48
C PRO A 321 0.03 -27.77 -9.93
N THR A 322 -0.80 -28.80 -10.14
CA THR A 322 -1.17 -29.31 -11.47
C THR A 322 -2.69 -29.24 -11.69
N THR A 323 -3.43 -28.83 -10.67
CA THR A 323 -4.89 -28.72 -10.65
C THR A 323 -5.29 -27.50 -9.83
N ILE A 324 -6.46 -26.91 -10.10
CA ILE A 324 -6.97 -25.77 -9.32
C ILE A 324 -7.12 -26.12 -7.82
N PRO A 325 -7.60 -27.30 -7.41
CA PRO A 325 -7.63 -27.70 -6.01
C PRO A 325 -6.26 -27.62 -5.30
N HIS A 326 -5.15 -27.95 -5.98
CA HIS A 326 -3.82 -27.78 -5.41
C HIS A 326 -3.50 -26.32 -5.10
N LEU A 327 -3.93 -25.37 -5.95
CA LEU A 327 -3.78 -23.93 -5.69
C LEU A 327 -4.62 -23.48 -4.49
N GLN A 328 -5.85 -23.98 -4.38
CA GLN A 328 -6.71 -23.70 -3.23
C GLN A 328 -6.08 -24.21 -1.93
N GLU A 329 -5.44 -25.39 -1.94
CA GLU A 329 -4.70 -25.91 -0.79
C GLU A 329 -3.51 -25.02 -0.40
N CYS A 330 -2.75 -24.51 -1.38
CA CYS A 330 -1.69 -23.53 -1.11
C CYS A 330 -2.23 -22.28 -0.40
N VAL A 331 -3.34 -21.72 -0.89
CA VAL A 331 -3.96 -20.53 -0.30
C VAL A 331 -4.53 -20.82 1.08
N ARG A 332 -5.32 -21.88 1.24
CA ARG A 332 -5.91 -22.24 2.55
C ARG A 332 -4.82 -22.48 3.59
N TRP A 333 -3.72 -23.12 3.20
CA TRP A 333 -2.57 -23.30 4.07
C TRP A 333 -1.93 -21.97 4.47
N ALA A 334 -1.74 -21.05 3.51
CA ALA A 334 -1.20 -19.72 3.77
C ALA A 334 -2.09 -18.92 4.73
N VAL A 335 -3.41 -18.87 4.48
CA VAL A 335 -4.38 -18.17 5.32
C VAL A 335 -4.47 -18.79 6.72
N LYS A 336 -4.60 -20.13 6.82
CA LYS A 336 -4.70 -20.87 8.09
C LYS A 336 -3.53 -20.58 9.03
N TYR A 337 -2.32 -20.40 8.47
CA TYR A 337 -1.10 -20.22 9.26
C TYR A 337 -0.55 -18.80 9.25
N GLY A 338 -1.22 -17.86 8.55
CA GLY A 338 -0.74 -16.51 8.32
C GLY A 338 0.64 -16.49 7.66
N LEU A 339 0.86 -17.30 6.63
CA LEU A 339 2.13 -17.41 5.90
C LEU A 339 2.01 -16.80 4.50
N ASN A 340 3.15 -16.40 3.94
CA ASN A 340 3.21 -15.71 2.65
C ASN A 340 3.58 -16.70 1.53
N LEU A 341 3.15 -16.40 0.31
CA LEU A 341 3.46 -17.14 -0.91
C LEU A 341 4.15 -16.22 -1.93
N SER A 342 5.04 -16.80 -2.74
CA SER A 342 5.48 -16.19 -4.00
C SER A 342 4.98 -17.02 -5.17
N VAL A 343 4.80 -16.40 -6.35
CA VAL A 343 4.27 -17.08 -7.54
C VAL A 343 5.28 -17.00 -8.68
N ILE A 344 5.55 -18.14 -9.31
CA ILE A 344 6.45 -18.28 -10.45
C ILE A 344 5.61 -18.52 -11.71
N GLY A 345 5.57 -17.52 -12.59
CA GLY A 345 5.14 -17.68 -13.98
C GLY A 345 6.36 -17.95 -14.88
N GLY A 346 6.84 -16.92 -15.58
CA GLY A 346 8.01 -17.03 -16.47
C GLY A 346 9.40 -17.00 -15.80
N GLY A 347 9.48 -16.80 -14.48
CA GLY A 347 10.75 -16.77 -13.74
C GLY A 347 11.69 -15.59 -14.08
N HIS A 348 11.14 -14.50 -14.62
CA HIS A 348 11.89 -13.31 -15.05
C HIS A 348 12.06 -12.25 -13.94
N SER A 349 11.12 -12.16 -13.00
CA SER A 349 11.20 -11.24 -11.86
C SER A 349 12.18 -11.75 -10.81
N ASP A 350 12.94 -10.86 -10.19
CA ASP A 350 13.79 -11.21 -9.04
C ASP A 350 12.97 -11.67 -7.83
N HIS A 351 11.69 -11.27 -7.75
CA HIS A 351 10.83 -11.43 -6.58
C HIS A 351 9.90 -12.64 -6.64
N CYS A 352 9.88 -13.39 -7.75
CA CYS A 352 9.10 -14.62 -7.87
C CYS A 352 9.58 -15.76 -6.93
N ILE A 353 10.80 -15.63 -6.38
CA ILE A 353 11.36 -16.49 -5.34
C ILE A 353 11.91 -15.62 -4.20
N GLN A 354 11.71 -16.07 -2.97
CA GLN A 354 12.16 -15.40 -1.75
C GLN A 354 12.78 -16.41 -0.79
N ASN A 355 13.70 -15.94 0.06
CA ASN A 355 14.36 -16.80 1.04
C ASN A 355 13.35 -17.35 2.04
N HIS A 356 13.31 -18.68 2.22
CA HIS A 356 12.48 -19.38 3.20
C HIS A 356 10.96 -19.14 3.08
N VAL A 357 10.49 -18.71 1.91
CA VAL A 357 9.07 -18.58 1.55
C VAL A 357 8.70 -19.73 0.61
N VAL A 358 7.44 -20.14 0.60
CA VAL A 358 6.95 -21.13 -0.36
C VAL A 358 6.67 -20.46 -1.70
N ALA A 359 7.27 -21.01 -2.77
CA ALA A 359 7.03 -20.54 -4.13
C ALA A 359 6.07 -21.49 -4.86
N VAL A 360 5.06 -20.92 -5.50
CA VAL A 360 4.03 -21.62 -6.28
C VAL A 360 4.40 -21.56 -7.76
N ASP A 361 4.81 -22.69 -8.34
CA ASP A 361 5.19 -22.79 -9.74
C ASP A 361 3.98 -23.09 -10.63
N MET A 362 3.66 -22.14 -11.51
CA MET A 362 2.50 -22.19 -12.39
C MET A 362 2.77 -22.90 -13.73
N SER A 363 3.97 -23.45 -13.95
CA SER A 363 4.37 -24.06 -15.23
C SER A 363 3.55 -25.28 -15.66
N ALA A 364 2.73 -25.86 -14.78
CA ALA A 364 1.80 -26.94 -15.16
C ALA A 364 0.48 -26.42 -15.77
N PHE A 365 0.22 -25.12 -15.69
CA PHE A 365 -0.92 -24.44 -16.30
C PHE A 365 -0.44 -23.75 -17.58
N ASP A 366 -0.16 -24.51 -18.64
CA ASP A 366 0.50 -24.07 -19.87
C ASP A 366 -0.35 -24.24 -21.15
N ARG A 367 -1.68 -24.40 -21.01
CA ARG A 367 -2.59 -24.59 -22.13
C ARG A 367 -3.02 -23.28 -22.79
N ILE A 368 -3.23 -23.35 -24.12
CA ILE A 368 -3.67 -22.24 -24.96
C ILE A 368 -4.79 -22.71 -25.90
N HIS A 369 -5.93 -22.04 -25.88
CA HIS A 369 -7.13 -22.39 -26.64
C HIS A 369 -7.58 -21.21 -27.52
N LYS A 370 -7.88 -21.48 -28.81
CA LYS A 370 -8.56 -20.55 -29.73
C LYS A 370 -10.07 -20.74 -29.58
N LEU A 371 -10.81 -19.64 -29.60
CA LEU A 371 -12.25 -19.66 -29.57
C LEU A 371 -12.82 -18.76 -30.67
N GLU A 372 -13.85 -19.26 -31.34
CA GLU A 372 -14.64 -18.50 -32.29
C GLU A 372 -15.89 -18.00 -31.55
N LEU A 373 -16.25 -16.73 -31.76
CA LEU A 373 -17.45 -16.17 -31.15
C LEU A 373 -18.67 -16.77 -31.86
N GLU A 374 -19.31 -17.77 -31.25
CA GLU A 374 -20.66 -18.17 -31.67
C GLU A 374 -21.66 -17.13 -31.16
N ASN A 375 -22.55 -16.70 -32.07
CA ASN A 375 -23.60 -15.68 -31.88
C ASN A 375 -24.27 -15.72 -30.49
N CYS A 376 -23.73 -14.98 -29.52
CA CYS A 376 -24.29 -14.88 -28.17
C CYS A 376 -25.04 -13.55 -28.00
N THR A 377 -26.36 -13.67 -27.89
CA THR A 377 -27.37 -12.60 -27.72
C THR A 377 -27.32 -11.85 -26.37
N LYS A 378 -26.29 -12.07 -25.53
CA LYS A 378 -26.08 -11.33 -24.26
C LYS A 378 -24.92 -10.32 -24.32
N ALA A 379 -24.27 -10.15 -25.47
CA ALA A 379 -23.14 -9.24 -25.66
C ALA A 379 -23.56 -7.83 -26.14
N SER A 380 -24.59 -7.22 -25.54
CA SER A 380 -25.13 -5.92 -26.00
C SER A 380 -24.28 -4.69 -25.63
N SER A 381 -23.01 -4.87 -25.28
CA SER A 381 -22.09 -3.77 -24.90
C SER A 381 -20.64 -3.96 -25.40
N LEU A 382 -20.38 -4.92 -26.28
CA LEU A 382 -19.08 -5.12 -26.89
C LEU A 382 -19.12 -4.56 -28.32
N ASP A 383 -18.14 -3.71 -28.66
CA ASP A 383 -17.99 -3.16 -30.03
C ASP A 383 -18.06 -4.28 -31.07
N ALA A 384 -18.68 -3.97 -32.22
CA ALA A 384 -18.98 -4.90 -33.32
C ALA A 384 -17.75 -5.53 -34.03
N ASP A 385 -16.55 -5.45 -33.42
CA ASP A 385 -15.24 -5.73 -34.01
C ASP A 385 -14.42 -6.77 -33.20
N VAL A 386 -15.05 -7.57 -32.34
CA VAL A 386 -14.36 -8.66 -31.60
C VAL A 386 -14.23 -9.89 -32.50
N GLY A 387 -13.17 -9.93 -33.30
CA GLY A 387 -12.95 -10.95 -34.34
C GLY A 387 -12.54 -12.36 -33.88
N ALA A 388 -11.92 -12.53 -32.70
CA ALA A 388 -11.58 -13.83 -32.10
C ALA A 388 -11.08 -13.70 -30.65
N LEU A 389 -11.09 -14.81 -29.90
CA LEU A 389 -10.56 -14.86 -28.53
C LEU A 389 -9.48 -15.94 -28.38
N ILE A 390 -8.50 -15.66 -27.52
CA ILE A 390 -7.46 -16.61 -27.11
C ILE A 390 -7.50 -16.73 -25.59
N THR A 391 -7.68 -17.94 -25.07
CA THR A 391 -7.53 -18.23 -23.64
C THR A 391 -6.16 -18.86 -23.41
N ALA A 392 -5.36 -18.29 -22.52
CA ALA A 392 -4.04 -18.81 -22.14
C ALA A 392 -3.92 -18.97 -20.63
N GLU A 393 -3.37 -20.10 -20.19
CA GLU A 393 -3.07 -20.36 -18.80
C GLU A 393 -1.81 -19.60 -18.31
N ALA A 394 -1.72 -19.30 -17.02
CA ALA A 394 -0.71 -18.39 -16.46
C ALA A 394 0.74 -18.91 -16.49
N GLY A 395 0.95 -20.21 -16.73
CA GLY A 395 2.25 -20.81 -16.99
C GLY A 395 2.76 -20.62 -18.42
N CYS A 396 1.93 -20.11 -19.34
CA CYS A 396 2.31 -19.86 -20.72
C CYS A 396 3.36 -18.74 -20.84
N MET A 397 4.31 -18.95 -21.75
CA MET A 397 5.28 -17.93 -22.16
C MET A 397 4.75 -17.16 -23.37
N THR A 398 5.16 -15.90 -23.52
CA THR A 398 4.81 -15.03 -24.65
C THR A 398 5.02 -15.71 -25.99
N GLY A 399 6.18 -16.36 -26.20
CA GLY A 399 6.49 -17.03 -27.46
C GLY A 399 5.51 -18.16 -27.79
N ASN A 400 5.02 -18.88 -26.79
CA ASN A 400 4.02 -19.94 -26.99
C ASN A 400 2.68 -19.34 -27.42
N ILE A 401 2.26 -18.23 -26.80
CA ILE A 401 1.01 -17.55 -27.12
C ILE A 401 1.07 -16.94 -28.52
N VAL A 402 2.14 -16.21 -28.84
CA VAL A 402 2.35 -15.62 -30.16
C VAL A 402 2.38 -16.71 -31.23
N SER A 403 3.19 -17.77 -31.05
CA SER A 403 3.27 -18.87 -32.04
C SER A 403 1.91 -19.54 -32.26
N ARG A 404 1.14 -19.78 -31.18
CA ARG A 404 -0.16 -20.44 -31.28
C ARG A 404 -1.23 -19.54 -31.91
N ALA A 405 -1.21 -18.24 -31.61
CA ALA A 405 -2.10 -17.26 -32.22
C ALA A 405 -1.77 -17.10 -33.71
N MET A 406 -0.49 -16.94 -34.07
CA MET A 406 -0.02 -16.80 -35.45
C MET A 406 -0.41 -18.01 -36.31
N ALA A 407 -0.26 -19.23 -35.77
CA ALA A 407 -0.71 -20.45 -36.45
C ALA A 407 -2.23 -20.50 -36.71
N ALA A 408 -3.01 -19.66 -36.03
CA ALA A 408 -4.45 -19.49 -36.23
C ALA A 408 -4.80 -18.23 -37.05
N GLY A 409 -3.81 -17.53 -37.63
CA GLY A 409 -4.00 -16.26 -38.34
C GLY A 409 -4.29 -15.06 -37.44
N LEU A 410 -4.02 -15.20 -36.14
CA LEU A 410 -4.34 -14.20 -35.11
C LEU A 410 -3.08 -13.67 -34.41
N ALA A 411 -3.20 -12.52 -33.78
CA ALA A 411 -2.21 -11.95 -32.89
C ALA A 411 -2.86 -11.49 -31.58
N VAL A 412 -2.13 -11.62 -30.48
CA VAL A 412 -2.49 -11.01 -29.20
C VAL A 412 -1.36 -10.04 -28.84
N PRO A 413 -1.67 -8.79 -28.41
CA PRO A 413 -0.64 -7.88 -27.93
C PRO A 413 0.09 -8.53 -26.74
N MET A 414 1.39 -8.74 -26.89
CA MET A 414 2.25 -9.42 -25.93
C MET A 414 3.58 -8.67 -25.82
N GLY A 415 4.44 -9.07 -24.88
CA GLY A 415 5.77 -8.48 -24.74
C GLY A 415 6.74 -8.86 -25.87
N ALA A 416 7.78 -8.05 -26.08
CA ALA A 416 8.80 -8.28 -27.12
C ALA A 416 9.74 -9.48 -26.87
N ARG A 417 9.61 -10.22 -25.76
CA ARG A 417 10.54 -11.32 -25.39
C ARG A 417 9.81 -12.65 -25.26
N PRO A 418 10.24 -13.71 -26.00
CA PRO A 418 9.47 -14.95 -26.09
C PRO A 418 9.46 -15.76 -24.79
N SER A 419 10.49 -15.66 -23.95
CA SER A 419 10.57 -16.44 -22.70
C SER A 419 9.87 -15.83 -21.49
N VAL A 420 9.24 -14.66 -21.64
CA VAL A 420 8.56 -13.98 -20.52
C VAL A 420 7.16 -14.58 -20.32
N GLY A 421 6.70 -14.70 -19.07
CA GLY A 421 5.39 -15.29 -18.74
C GLY A 421 4.41 -14.29 -18.11
N ALA A 422 3.40 -14.81 -17.41
CA ALA A 422 2.24 -14.05 -16.91
C ALA A 422 2.52 -12.80 -16.08
N GLY A 423 3.64 -12.76 -15.35
CA GLY A 423 4.03 -11.56 -14.61
C GLY A 423 4.02 -10.30 -15.49
N LEU A 424 4.42 -10.40 -16.76
CA LEU A 424 4.48 -9.26 -17.66
C LEU A 424 3.09 -8.79 -18.13
N TRP A 425 2.31 -9.69 -18.73
CA TRP A 425 1.04 -9.31 -19.37
C TRP A 425 -0.08 -9.03 -18.36
N LEU A 426 0.05 -9.46 -17.10
CA LEU A 426 -0.79 -8.98 -15.99
C LEU A 426 -0.37 -7.61 -15.44
N GLN A 427 0.82 -7.10 -15.81
CA GLN A 427 1.37 -5.84 -15.31
C GLN A 427 1.44 -4.75 -16.37
N GLY A 428 0.87 -4.97 -17.56
CA GLY A 428 1.04 -4.10 -18.72
C GLY A 428 1.30 -4.95 -19.94
N GLY A 429 2.58 -5.20 -20.25
CA GLY A 429 3.00 -5.96 -21.42
C GLY A 429 3.25 -5.04 -22.59
N ILE A 430 4.43 -4.42 -22.58
CA ILE A 430 4.91 -3.53 -23.64
C ILE A 430 5.62 -4.38 -24.70
N GLY A 431 5.19 -4.26 -25.96
CA GLY A 431 5.77 -4.94 -27.11
C GLY A 431 5.35 -4.28 -28.42
N HIS A 432 5.69 -4.89 -29.56
CA HIS A 432 5.60 -4.27 -30.89
C HIS A 432 4.17 -3.90 -31.32
N LEU A 433 3.15 -4.56 -30.77
CA LEU A 433 1.74 -4.25 -31.04
C LEU A 433 1.15 -3.18 -30.11
N ALA A 434 1.91 -2.66 -29.14
CA ALA A 434 1.40 -1.75 -28.13
C ALA A 434 0.80 -0.46 -28.72
N ARG A 435 1.46 0.13 -29.73
CA ARG A 435 0.97 1.34 -30.42
C ARG A 435 -0.31 1.10 -31.23
N LEU A 436 -0.50 -0.11 -31.76
CA LEU A 436 -1.64 -0.44 -32.62
C LEU A 436 -2.87 -0.88 -31.81
N HIS A 437 -2.68 -1.67 -30.76
CA HIS A 437 -3.77 -2.35 -30.04
C HIS A 437 -3.76 -2.12 -28.52
N GLY A 438 -2.84 -1.31 -28.00
CA GLY A 438 -2.66 -1.12 -26.56
C GLY A 438 -1.78 -2.19 -25.93
N LEU A 439 -1.59 -2.11 -24.62
CA LEU A 439 -0.76 -3.04 -23.85
C LEU A 439 -1.40 -4.44 -23.82
N ALA A 440 -0.61 -5.47 -23.52
CA ALA A 440 -1.13 -6.84 -23.38
C ALA A 440 -2.28 -6.93 -22.36
N CYS A 441 -2.20 -6.14 -21.28
CA CYS A 441 -3.21 -6.07 -20.25
C CYS A 441 -4.52 -5.43 -20.75
N ASP A 442 -4.49 -4.60 -21.79
CA ASP A 442 -5.69 -3.98 -22.36
C ASP A 442 -6.57 -4.99 -23.10
N ALA A 443 -5.94 -5.99 -23.71
CA ALA A 443 -6.60 -7.10 -24.38
C ALA A 443 -7.26 -8.10 -23.39
N ILE A 444 -7.00 -8.00 -22.09
CA ILE A 444 -7.63 -8.88 -21.09
C ILE A 444 -9.11 -8.49 -20.93
N ILE A 445 -9.99 -9.47 -21.16
CA ILE A 445 -11.45 -9.33 -20.99
C ILE A 445 -12.02 -10.23 -19.90
N GLY A 446 -11.28 -11.24 -19.44
CA GLY A 446 -11.65 -12.07 -18.29
C GLY A 446 -10.55 -13.02 -17.85
N ALA A 447 -10.71 -13.61 -16.66
CA ALA A 447 -9.74 -14.47 -16.02
C ALA A 447 -10.38 -15.49 -15.06
N ILE A 448 -9.68 -16.60 -14.83
CA ILE A 448 -9.95 -17.53 -13.72
C ILE A 448 -8.88 -17.33 -12.66
N VAL A 449 -9.30 -17.05 -11.43
CA VAL A 449 -8.38 -16.67 -10.34
C VAL A 449 -8.74 -17.38 -9.05
N VAL A 450 -7.74 -17.84 -8.30
CA VAL A 450 -7.93 -18.31 -6.92
C VAL A 450 -7.77 -17.11 -5.99
N SER A 451 -8.84 -16.75 -5.28
CA SER A 451 -8.83 -15.70 -4.25
C SER A 451 -7.89 -16.09 -3.13
N VAL A 452 -7.03 -15.16 -2.68
CA VAL A 452 -6.11 -15.38 -1.55
C VAL A 452 -6.71 -15.07 -0.19
N ASP A 453 -7.91 -14.49 -0.17
CA ASP A 453 -8.71 -14.29 1.05
C ASP A 453 -9.45 -15.60 1.43
N SER A 454 -10.21 -16.17 0.50
CA SER A 454 -11.10 -17.31 0.78
C SER A 454 -10.62 -18.66 0.20
N GLY A 455 -9.69 -18.65 -0.75
CA GLY A 455 -9.35 -19.83 -1.54
C GLY A 455 -10.43 -20.24 -2.55
N CYS A 456 -11.49 -19.44 -2.74
CA CYS A 456 -12.50 -19.67 -3.76
C CYS A 456 -11.96 -19.45 -5.17
N VAL A 457 -12.50 -20.19 -6.14
CA VAL A 457 -12.23 -19.98 -7.57
C VAL A 457 -13.18 -18.93 -8.08
N LEU A 458 -12.64 -17.83 -8.60
CA LEU A 458 -13.38 -16.70 -9.11
C LEU A 458 -13.37 -16.71 -10.64
N CYS A 459 -14.54 -16.53 -11.22
CA CYS A 459 -14.72 -16.17 -12.62
C CYS A 459 -14.80 -14.65 -12.70
N VAL A 460 -13.83 -14.03 -13.37
CA VAL A 460 -13.68 -12.58 -13.43
C VAL A 460 -13.86 -12.10 -14.86
N GLY A 461 -14.75 -11.15 -15.10
CA GLY A 461 -15.08 -10.65 -16.43
C GLY A 461 -15.65 -11.73 -17.36
N TYR A 462 -15.34 -11.62 -18.65
CA TYR A 462 -15.81 -12.57 -19.65
C TYR A 462 -14.89 -13.79 -19.73
N VAL A 463 -15.38 -14.94 -19.24
CA VAL A 463 -14.76 -16.25 -19.44
C VAL A 463 -15.73 -17.14 -20.24
N PRO A 464 -15.28 -17.74 -21.35
CA PRO A 464 -16.09 -18.65 -22.16
C PRO A 464 -16.61 -19.84 -21.33
N MET A 465 -17.88 -20.22 -21.51
CA MET A 465 -18.54 -21.25 -20.68
C MET A 465 -17.75 -22.56 -20.56
N GLN A 466 -17.15 -23.03 -21.65
CA GLN A 466 -16.33 -24.26 -21.66
C GLN A 466 -15.03 -24.18 -20.84
N HIS A 467 -14.60 -22.99 -20.46
CA HIS A 467 -13.40 -22.74 -19.67
C HIS A 467 -13.70 -22.29 -18.24
N ILE A 468 -14.98 -22.21 -17.84
CA ILE A 468 -15.38 -21.94 -16.45
C ILE A 468 -15.23 -23.24 -15.65
N PRO A 469 -14.34 -23.29 -14.63
CA PRO A 469 -14.21 -24.47 -13.79
C PRO A 469 -15.47 -24.73 -12.95
N THR A 470 -15.74 -26.01 -12.67
CA THR A 470 -16.83 -26.40 -11.77
C THR A 470 -16.65 -25.76 -10.38
N GLY A 471 -17.68 -25.07 -9.90
CA GLY A 471 -17.65 -24.39 -8.61
C GLY A 471 -16.99 -23.00 -8.62
N ALA A 472 -16.62 -22.47 -9.79
CA ALA A 472 -16.23 -21.07 -9.91
C ALA A 472 -17.45 -20.15 -9.67
N VAL A 473 -17.22 -19.05 -8.96
CA VAL A 473 -18.25 -18.06 -8.62
C VAL A 473 -17.88 -16.68 -9.13
N HIS A 474 -18.88 -15.85 -9.42
CA HIS A 474 -18.65 -14.42 -9.65
C HIS A 474 -18.54 -13.70 -8.29
N SER A 475 -17.62 -12.74 -8.21
CA SER A 475 -17.46 -11.90 -7.02
C SER A 475 -18.33 -10.65 -7.14
N GLU A 476 -18.80 -10.09 -6.03
CA GLU A 476 -19.41 -8.75 -6.00
C GLU A 476 -18.41 -7.67 -6.46
N ASN A 477 -17.10 -7.94 -6.35
CA ASN A 477 -16.01 -7.08 -6.79
C ASN A 477 -15.47 -7.42 -8.20
N ASP A 478 -16.22 -8.15 -9.03
CA ASP A 478 -15.77 -8.63 -10.35
C ASP A 478 -15.14 -7.52 -11.21
N ILE A 479 -15.83 -6.38 -11.36
CA ILE A 479 -15.36 -5.23 -12.14
C ILE A 479 -14.04 -4.67 -11.58
N ASN A 480 -13.94 -4.54 -10.26
CA ASN A 480 -12.73 -4.04 -9.60
C ASN A 480 -11.55 -5.01 -9.77
N LEU A 481 -11.83 -6.31 -9.70
CA LEU A 481 -10.83 -7.36 -9.81
C LEU A 481 -10.31 -7.49 -11.25
N LEU A 482 -11.19 -7.41 -12.26
CA LEU A 482 -10.80 -7.33 -13.67
C LEU A 482 -9.93 -6.10 -13.91
N TRP A 483 -10.38 -4.92 -13.48
CA TRP A 483 -9.63 -3.67 -13.57
C TRP A 483 -8.24 -3.79 -12.96
N ALA A 484 -8.15 -4.43 -11.79
CA ALA A 484 -6.90 -4.63 -11.06
C ALA A 484 -5.93 -5.56 -11.80
N MET A 485 -6.42 -6.65 -12.41
CA MET A 485 -5.62 -7.57 -13.22
C MET A 485 -5.06 -6.93 -14.48
N LYS A 486 -5.68 -5.85 -14.97
CA LYS A 486 -5.19 -5.08 -16.11
C LYS A 486 -4.04 -4.12 -15.70
N GLY A 487 -3.02 -4.62 -15.01
CA GLY A 487 -1.81 -3.82 -14.72
C GLY A 487 -1.17 -4.00 -13.35
N ALA A 488 -1.85 -4.60 -12.36
CA ALA A 488 -1.28 -4.76 -11.02
C ALA A 488 -0.57 -6.09 -10.77
N GLY A 489 -0.54 -6.98 -11.77
CA GLY A 489 0.14 -8.26 -11.68
C GLY A 489 -0.52 -9.21 -10.70
N THR A 490 0.31 -9.93 -9.96
CA THR A 490 -0.09 -10.97 -9.01
C THR A 490 -0.51 -10.41 -7.64
N ASN A 491 -0.99 -9.17 -7.56
CA ASN A 491 -1.32 -8.55 -6.27
C ASN A 491 -2.62 -9.06 -5.63
N PHE A 492 -3.58 -9.56 -6.42
CA PHE A 492 -4.97 -9.76 -5.97
C PHE A 492 -5.49 -11.19 -6.06
N GLY A 493 -4.62 -12.15 -6.36
CA GLY A 493 -4.99 -13.56 -6.47
C GLY A 493 -3.98 -14.36 -7.27
N ILE A 494 -4.11 -15.69 -7.22
CA ILE A 494 -3.31 -16.57 -8.08
C ILE A 494 -4.10 -16.79 -9.38
N VAL A 495 -3.68 -16.10 -10.44
CA VAL A 495 -4.28 -16.21 -11.77
C VAL A 495 -3.98 -17.59 -12.36
N VAL A 496 -5.03 -18.30 -12.78
CA VAL A 496 -4.96 -19.63 -13.41
C VAL A 496 -4.92 -19.48 -14.93
N SER A 497 -5.83 -18.68 -15.49
CA SER A 497 -5.93 -18.42 -16.92
C SER A 497 -6.53 -17.06 -17.22
N VAL A 498 -6.26 -16.55 -18.42
CA VAL A 498 -6.76 -15.27 -18.93
C VAL A 498 -7.33 -15.45 -20.33
N THR A 499 -8.44 -14.76 -20.59
CA THR A 499 -9.05 -14.64 -21.92
C THR A 499 -8.69 -13.28 -22.51
N PHE A 500 -8.03 -13.32 -23.66
CA PHE A 500 -7.60 -12.16 -24.43
C PHE A 500 -8.49 -11.94 -25.64
N LYS A 501 -8.75 -10.67 -25.94
CA LYS A 501 -9.13 -10.22 -27.28
C LYS A 501 -7.95 -10.47 -28.22
N ALA A 502 -8.22 -11.10 -29.37
CA ALA A 502 -7.25 -11.34 -30.42
C ALA A 502 -7.59 -10.52 -31.67
N TYR A 503 -6.57 -10.26 -32.48
CA TYR A 503 -6.61 -9.45 -33.69
C TYR A 503 -6.07 -10.24 -34.87
N THR A 504 -6.24 -9.75 -36.10
CA THR A 504 -5.62 -10.36 -37.28
C THR A 504 -4.10 -10.27 -37.17
N ALA A 505 -3.40 -11.37 -37.46
CA ALA A 505 -1.94 -11.41 -37.44
C ALA A 505 -1.32 -10.51 -38.53
N PRO A 506 -0.46 -9.53 -38.18
CA PRO A 506 0.25 -8.74 -39.16
C PRO A 506 1.59 -9.38 -39.57
N LEU A 507 2.09 -8.96 -40.74
CA LEU A 507 3.51 -9.07 -41.10
C LEU A 507 4.23 -7.77 -40.71
N TYR A 508 5.52 -7.88 -40.40
CA TYR A 508 6.36 -6.76 -39.97
C TYR A 508 7.46 -6.51 -40.98
N SER A 509 7.61 -5.27 -41.42
CA SER A 509 8.82 -4.78 -42.08
C SER A 509 9.75 -4.21 -41.01
N ILE A 510 11.01 -4.62 -41.02
CA ILE A 510 12.05 -4.17 -40.07
C ILE A 510 13.13 -3.43 -40.84
N GLN A 511 13.56 -2.29 -40.29
CA GLN A 511 14.72 -1.54 -40.76
C GLN A 511 15.56 -1.14 -39.56
N SER A 512 16.87 -1.41 -39.59
CA SER A 512 17.79 -1.05 -38.51
C SER A 512 18.93 -0.20 -39.03
N LEU A 513 19.34 0.78 -38.23
CA LEU A 513 20.38 1.74 -38.57
C LEU A 513 21.18 2.10 -37.31
N ALA A 514 22.45 2.49 -37.46
CA ALA A 514 23.29 2.85 -36.32
C ALA A 514 24.23 4.01 -36.66
N VAL A 515 24.28 5.00 -35.77
CA VAL A 515 25.14 6.18 -35.90
C VAL A 515 26.07 6.30 -34.69
N SER A 516 27.20 6.98 -34.90
CA SER A 516 28.19 7.27 -33.86
C SER A 516 28.25 8.77 -33.60
N PRO A 517 27.51 9.31 -32.61
CA PRO A 517 27.57 10.72 -32.28
C PRO A 517 28.96 11.12 -31.78
N SER A 518 29.49 12.25 -32.27
CA SER A 518 30.83 12.73 -31.91
C SER A 518 30.90 13.32 -30.50
N ASP A 519 29.82 13.98 -30.06
CA ASP A 519 29.71 14.62 -28.75
C ASP A 519 28.24 14.59 -28.24
N GLU A 520 28.00 15.25 -27.11
CA GLU A 520 26.68 15.31 -26.46
C GLU A 520 25.67 16.15 -27.25
N LEU A 521 26.12 17.19 -27.96
CA LEU A 521 25.26 18.02 -28.80
C LEU A 521 24.80 17.25 -30.04
N ALA A 522 25.71 16.50 -30.67
CA ALA A 522 25.41 15.59 -31.77
C ALA A 522 24.44 14.48 -31.33
N LEU A 523 24.62 13.92 -30.13
CA LEU A 523 23.67 12.96 -29.57
C LEU A 523 22.29 13.61 -29.37
N GLN A 524 22.24 14.83 -28.84
CA GLN A 524 21.00 15.56 -28.63
C GLN A 524 20.24 15.80 -29.94
N LEU A 525 20.95 16.25 -30.98
CA LEU A 525 20.36 16.45 -32.31
C LEU A 525 19.78 15.15 -32.85
N ARG A 526 20.53 14.05 -32.78
CA ARG A 526 20.05 12.73 -33.26
C ARG A 526 18.88 12.19 -32.45
N LEU A 527 18.85 12.38 -31.13
CA LEU A 527 17.71 11.97 -30.31
C LEU A 527 16.46 12.83 -30.55
N ARG A 528 16.62 14.12 -30.91
CA ARG A 528 15.50 14.98 -31.34
C ARG A 528 14.95 14.53 -32.68
N GLU A 529 15.81 14.32 -33.67
CA GLU A 529 15.40 13.78 -34.98
C GLU A 529 14.68 12.43 -34.83
N PHE A 530 15.22 11.54 -33.99
CA PHE A 530 14.57 10.27 -33.66
C PHE A 530 13.19 10.47 -33.02
N ALA A 531 13.07 11.37 -32.05
CA ALA A 531 11.80 11.67 -31.39
C ALA A 531 10.77 12.27 -32.36
N GLU A 532 11.20 13.10 -33.32
CA GLU A 532 10.34 13.65 -34.38
C GLU A 532 9.86 12.56 -35.35
N ILE A 533 10.76 11.65 -35.78
CA ILE A 533 10.40 10.51 -36.64
C ILE A 533 9.40 9.59 -35.93
N ALA A 534 9.69 9.28 -34.65
CA ALA A 534 8.81 8.49 -33.81
C ALA A 534 7.47 9.20 -33.61
N GLY A 535 7.44 10.52 -33.44
CA GLY A 535 6.25 11.32 -33.16
C GLY A 535 5.17 11.36 -34.26
N ASN A 536 5.32 10.62 -35.36
CA ASN A 536 4.28 10.50 -36.38
C ASN A 536 3.00 9.85 -35.84
N ASP A 537 1.84 10.29 -36.33
CA ASP A 537 0.50 9.84 -35.93
C ASP A 537 0.15 8.43 -36.45
N ASP A 538 0.99 7.84 -37.31
CA ASP A 538 0.81 6.48 -37.79
C ASP A 538 1.02 5.45 -36.67
N ARG A 539 -0.04 4.70 -36.36
CA ARG A 539 -0.06 3.65 -35.34
C ARG A 539 0.46 2.31 -35.83
N THR A 540 0.60 2.15 -37.14
CA THR A 540 1.08 0.91 -37.75
C THR A 540 2.60 0.82 -37.76
N SER A 541 3.29 1.88 -37.33
CA SER A 541 4.73 1.93 -37.21
C SER A 541 5.20 2.27 -35.79
N SER A 542 6.39 1.78 -35.45
CA SER A 542 7.09 2.09 -34.20
C SER A 542 8.59 2.14 -34.42
N ALA A 543 9.32 2.93 -33.62
CA ALA A 543 10.77 3.07 -33.71
C ALA A 543 11.42 2.99 -32.33
N ASP A 544 12.29 2.01 -32.14
CA ASP A 544 13.03 1.81 -30.90
C ASP A 544 14.47 2.31 -31.04
N ALA A 545 15.01 2.92 -29.99
CA ALA A 545 16.41 3.38 -29.96
C ALA A 545 17.23 2.67 -28.88
N PHE A 546 18.49 2.39 -29.19
CA PHE A 546 19.47 1.73 -28.33
C PHE A 546 20.71 2.60 -28.18
N LEU A 547 21.01 3.00 -26.94
CA LEU A 547 22.22 3.72 -26.58
C LEU A 547 23.21 2.76 -25.92
N TYR A 548 24.39 2.60 -26.50
CA TYR A 548 25.39 1.64 -26.04
C TYR A 548 26.82 2.10 -26.37
N ARG A 549 27.82 1.35 -25.90
CA ARG A 549 29.23 1.60 -26.23
C ARG A 549 29.81 0.49 -27.10
N GLU A 550 30.49 0.90 -28.15
CA GLU A 550 31.27 0.03 -29.04
C GLU A 550 32.66 0.63 -29.21
N ALA A 551 33.71 -0.15 -29.00
CA ALA A 551 35.11 0.31 -29.09
C ALA A 551 35.41 1.64 -28.34
N SER A 552 34.79 1.82 -27.17
CA SER A 552 34.83 3.03 -26.33
C SER A 552 34.10 4.27 -26.87
N GLN A 553 33.49 4.21 -28.05
CA GLN A 553 32.67 5.26 -28.63
C GLN A 553 31.19 5.09 -28.27
N LEU A 554 30.46 6.19 -28.23
CA LEU A 554 29.01 6.20 -28.05
C LEU A 554 28.34 5.81 -29.37
N ARG A 555 27.35 4.91 -29.31
CA ARG A 555 26.53 4.50 -30.45
C ARG A 555 25.06 4.73 -30.15
N LEU A 556 24.32 5.16 -31.17
CA LEU A 556 22.87 5.22 -31.19
C LEU A 556 22.39 4.32 -32.34
N GLY A 557 21.83 3.17 -32.00
CA GLY A 557 21.14 2.32 -32.96
C GLY A 557 19.64 2.59 -32.91
N VAL A 558 18.97 2.54 -34.06
CA VAL A 558 17.52 2.69 -34.18
C VAL A 558 16.98 1.53 -35.00
N THR A 559 15.90 0.92 -34.54
CA THR A 559 15.15 -0.10 -35.28
C THR A 559 13.72 0.36 -35.47
N MET A 560 13.29 0.45 -36.72
CA MET A 560 11.93 0.77 -37.12
C MET A 560 11.17 -0.51 -37.47
N PHE A 561 9.93 -0.58 -37.02
CA PHE A 561 8.98 -1.65 -37.28
C PHE A 561 7.76 -1.04 -37.96
N ALA A 562 7.28 -1.64 -39.05
CA ALA A 562 6.05 -1.23 -39.72
C ALA A 562 5.19 -2.44 -40.05
N SER A 563 3.88 -2.34 -39.81
CA SER A 563 2.88 -3.38 -40.09
C SER A 563 1.91 -2.88 -41.17
N PRO A 564 2.22 -3.03 -42.47
CA PRO A 564 1.34 -2.56 -43.53
C PRO A 564 0.02 -3.35 -43.51
N THR A 565 -1.08 -2.67 -43.18
CA THR A 565 -2.44 -3.25 -43.16
C THR A 565 -3.16 -3.15 -44.51
N THR A 566 -2.56 -2.49 -45.50
CA THR A 566 -3.03 -2.38 -46.89
C THR A 566 -1.86 -2.50 -47.86
N GLU A 567 -2.09 -3.09 -49.05
CA GLU A 567 -1.15 -3.06 -50.17
C GLU A 567 -0.86 -1.61 -50.58
N ILE A 568 0.17 -0.99 -49.99
CA ILE A 568 0.72 0.30 -50.43
C ILE A 568 2.24 0.21 -50.41
N THR A 569 2.80 0.69 -51.51
CA THR A 569 4.22 0.83 -51.84
C THR A 569 4.99 1.45 -50.68
N ILE A 570 6.10 0.81 -50.29
CA ILE A 570 7.05 1.31 -49.29
C ILE A 570 7.56 2.68 -49.77
N ALA A 571 6.95 3.76 -49.29
CA ALA A 571 7.54 5.08 -49.36
C ALA A 571 8.46 5.22 -48.15
N THR A 572 9.74 4.96 -48.33
CA THR A 572 10.78 5.39 -47.39
C THR A 572 10.57 6.87 -47.10
N PRO A 573 10.56 7.32 -45.83
CA PRO A 573 10.57 8.75 -45.54
C PRO A 573 11.83 9.35 -46.17
N LYS A 574 11.65 10.13 -47.24
CA LYS A 574 12.71 10.84 -47.96
C LYS A 574 13.68 11.70 -47.10
N PRO A 575 13.38 12.14 -45.86
CA PRO A 575 14.37 12.89 -45.05
C PRO A 575 15.49 12.04 -44.43
N ILE A 576 15.33 10.72 -44.33
CA ILE A 576 16.21 9.86 -43.50
C ILE A 576 17.44 9.36 -44.28
N GLU A 577 17.29 9.08 -45.58
CA GLU A 577 18.39 8.60 -46.44
C GLU A 577 19.56 9.60 -46.50
N ASP A 578 19.27 10.90 -46.56
CA ASP A 578 20.29 11.97 -46.63
C ASP A 578 20.98 12.26 -45.29
N THR A 579 20.36 11.90 -44.15
CA THR A 579 20.77 12.40 -42.82
C THR A 579 21.41 11.32 -41.93
N TRP A 580 21.00 10.04 -42.08
CA TRP A 580 21.42 8.93 -41.23
C TRP A 580 22.24 7.85 -41.95
N GLY A 581 22.42 7.93 -43.27
CA GLY A 581 23.24 6.99 -44.06
C GLY A 581 22.72 5.56 -43.99
N LEU A 582 21.61 5.27 -44.68
CA LEU A 582 21.03 3.92 -44.72
C LEU A 582 21.90 2.94 -45.53
N GLU A 583 22.23 1.79 -44.93
CA GLU A 583 22.36 0.55 -45.69
C GLU A 583 20.97 -0.11 -45.75
N ASN A 584 20.39 -0.18 -46.95
CA ASN A 584 19.05 -0.72 -47.19
C ASN A 584 19.01 -2.25 -47.02
N ASN A 585 18.88 -2.72 -45.77
CA ASN A 585 18.45 -4.09 -45.47
C ASN A 585 17.07 -4.03 -44.81
N SER A 586 16.02 -4.03 -45.63
CA SER A 586 14.64 -4.23 -45.17
C SER A 586 14.30 -5.71 -45.17
N GLU A 587 13.88 -6.25 -44.04
CA GLU A 587 13.42 -7.63 -43.90
C GLU A 587 11.93 -7.65 -43.58
N ILE A 588 11.17 -8.55 -44.20
CA ILE A 588 9.76 -8.80 -43.87
C ILE A 588 9.70 -10.10 -43.08
N VAL A 589 9.16 -10.05 -41.88
CA VAL A 589 9.09 -11.18 -40.94
C VAL A 589 7.71 -11.29 -40.32
N ASP A 590 7.37 -12.47 -39.83
CA ASP A 590 6.17 -12.66 -39.02
C ASP A 590 6.40 -12.35 -37.53
N GLY A 591 5.35 -12.45 -36.70
CA GLY A 591 5.45 -12.16 -35.26
C GLY A 591 6.34 -13.12 -34.45
N VAL A 592 6.65 -14.31 -34.96
CA VAL A 592 7.57 -15.27 -34.34
C VAL A 592 9.01 -14.95 -34.75
N GLU A 593 9.25 -14.74 -36.04
CA GLU A 593 10.55 -14.38 -36.61
C GLU A 593 11.04 -13.00 -36.12
N LEU A 594 10.11 -12.09 -35.81
CA LEU A 594 10.39 -10.78 -35.20
C LEU A 594 11.22 -10.87 -33.92
N PHE A 595 11.11 -11.95 -33.15
CA PHE A 595 11.92 -12.13 -31.94
C PHE A 595 13.43 -12.24 -32.21
N ASP A 596 13.80 -12.73 -33.39
CA ASP A 596 15.20 -12.97 -33.78
C ASP A 596 15.76 -11.86 -34.69
N ALA A 597 14.89 -11.11 -35.38
CA ALA A 597 15.28 -10.07 -36.33
C ALA A 597 15.64 -8.70 -35.67
N GLU A 598 15.23 -8.46 -34.43
CA GLU A 598 15.53 -7.21 -33.69
C GLU A 598 17.05 -6.98 -33.54
N MET A 599 17.54 -5.76 -33.84
CA MET A 599 18.96 -5.38 -33.76
C MET A 599 19.64 -5.72 -32.42
N TYR A 600 18.89 -5.67 -31.32
CA TYR A 600 19.37 -6.10 -30.01
C TYR A 600 19.85 -7.57 -30.01
N VAL A 601 19.07 -8.45 -30.63
CA VAL A 601 19.30 -9.90 -30.70
C VAL A 601 20.29 -10.22 -31.81
N SER A 602 20.09 -9.66 -33.01
CA SER A 602 20.85 -9.98 -34.22
C SER A 602 22.19 -9.23 -34.36
N GLY A 603 22.32 -8.04 -33.79
CA GLY A 603 23.53 -7.19 -33.89
C GLY A 603 24.32 -7.07 -32.59
N MET A 604 23.67 -6.66 -31.49
CA MET A 604 24.37 -6.36 -30.22
C MET A 604 24.73 -7.62 -29.40
N HIS A 605 23.92 -8.70 -29.47
CA HIS A 605 24.14 -9.92 -28.68
C HIS A 605 24.62 -11.13 -29.50
N ALA A 606 24.50 -11.12 -30.83
CA ALA A 606 24.99 -12.20 -31.70
C ALA A 606 26.50 -12.13 -32.03
N GLY A 607 27.16 -10.99 -31.79
CA GLY A 607 28.54 -10.74 -32.22
C GLY A 607 29.68 -11.34 -31.38
N THR A 608 29.40 -12.04 -30.27
CA THR A 608 30.45 -12.76 -29.51
C THR A 608 30.01 -14.19 -29.20
N GLY A 609 30.24 -15.07 -30.18
CA GLY A 609 29.76 -16.46 -30.26
C GLY A 609 30.13 -17.46 -29.16
N GLU A 610 30.48 -17.06 -27.93
CA GLU A 610 30.76 -18.02 -26.83
C GLU A 610 30.31 -17.57 -25.42
N ALA A 611 29.93 -16.31 -25.18
CA ALA A 611 29.74 -15.82 -23.81
C ALA A 611 28.25 -15.74 -23.40
N LYS A 612 27.77 -16.76 -22.69
CA LYS A 612 26.54 -16.69 -21.88
C LYS A 612 26.55 -15.42 -20.99
N THR A 613 25.53 -14.56 -21.04
CA THR A 613 25.43 -13.33 -20.22
C THR A 613 24.43 -13.45 -19.07
N SER A 614 24.50 -12.48 -18.15
CA SER A 614 23.56 -12.19 -17.05
C SER A 614 23.17 -10.71 -17.12
N SER A 615 21.96 -10.37 -16.68
CA SER A 615 21.45 -8.99 -16.78
C SER A 615 20.57 -8.60 -15.59
N PHE A 616 20.52 -7.30 -15.31
CA PHE A 616 19.61 -6.66 -14.36
C PHE A 616 19.05 -5.38 -14.98
N LYS A 617 17.78 -5.05 -14.74
CA LYS A 617 17.12 -3.93 -15.43
C LYS A 617 16.08 -3.19 -14.59
N ARG A 618 15.85 -1.93 -14.92
CA ARG A 618 14.72 -1.11 -14.44
C ARG A 618 14.18 -0.27 -15.59
N CYS A 619 12.88 0.05 -15.54
CA CYS A 619 12.21 0.77 -16.62
C CYS A 619 11.48 2.01 -16.07
N LEU A 620 11.72 3.15 -16.72
CA LEU A 620 11.11 4.44 -16.47
C LEU A 620 10.34 4.89 -17.71
N PHE A 621 9.28 5.66 -17.54
CA PHE A 621 8.56 6.28 -18.63
C PHE A 621 9.00 7.73 -18.78
N LEU A 622 9.46 8.11 -19.97
CA LEU A 622 10.00 9.42 -20.30
C LEU A 622 9.18 10.10 -21.39
N LYS A 623 9.17 11.43 -21.35
CA LYS A 623 8.75 12.31 -22.42
C LYS A 623 9.93 13.11 -22.93
N ASP A 624 9.83 13.61 -24.16
CA ASP A 624 10.78 14.57 -24.73
C ASP A 624 12.24 14.12 -24.58
N VAL A 625 12.59 12.91 -25.04
CA VAL A 625 13.94 12.34 -24.89
C VAL A 625 15.06 13.15 -25.56
N GLY A 626 14.70 14.17 -26.37
CA GLY A 626 15.61 15.17 -26.94
C GLY A 626 15.87 16.41 -26.05
N ASP A 627 15.25 16.49 -24.87
CA ASP A 627 15.53 17.54 -23.87
C ASP A 627 17.01 17.48 -23.43
N ALA A 628 17.63 18.66 -23.30
CA ALA A 628 19.06 18.75 -23.02
C ALA A 628 19.48 18.05 -21.72
N LYS A 629 18.63 18.11 -20.68
CA LYS A 629 18.95 17.53 -19.37
C LYS A 629 18.83 16.02 -19.41
N ILE A 630 17.75 15.50 -20.04
CA ILE A 630 17.58 14.06 -20.22
C ILE A 630 18.73 13.48 -21.05
N VAL A 631 19.07 14.11 -22.18
CA VAL A 631 20.19 13.68 -23.03
C VAL A 631 21.51 13.70 -22.26
N GLY A 632 21.79 14.75 -21.48
CA GLY A 632 23.01 14.79 -20.68
C GLY A 632 23.10 13.68 -19.65
N HIS A 633 21.98 13.32 -19.01
CA HIS A 633 21.92 12.17 -18.11
C HIS A 633 22.12 10.84 -18.86
N LEU A 634 21.50 10.64 -20.03
CA LEU A 634 21.67 9.44 -20.85
C LEU A 634 23.11 9.30 -21.37
N ALA A 635 23.70 10.38 -21.88
CA ALA A 635 25.09 10.43 -22.32
C ALA A 635 26.06 10.07 -21.19
N THR A 636 25.85 10.64 -20.01
CA THR A 636 26.64 10.34 -18.81
C THR A 636 26.49 8.88 -18.39
N ALA A 637 25.26 8.36 -18.38
CA ALA A 637 24.98 6.97 -18.04
C ALA A 637 25.74 5.99 -18.94
N VAL A 638 25.73 6.23 -20.25
CA VAL A 638 26.46 5.38 -21.22
C VAL A 638 27.97 5.55 -21.07
N LYS A 639 28.50 6.77 -20.89
CA LYS A 639 29.93 7.01 -20.66
C LYS A 639 30.47 6.27 -19.43
N THR A 640 29.66 6.19 -18.36
CA THR A 640 30.02 5.63 -17.06
C THR A 640 29.66 4.14 -16.91
N CYS A 641 29.17 3.48 -17.96
CA CYS A 641 28.72 2.10 -17.86
C CYS A 641 29.87 1.14 -17.46
N PRO A 642 29.63 0.21 -16.51
CA PRO A 642 30.68 -0.65 -15.97
C PRO A 642 31.10 -1.82 -16.88
N SER A 643 30.30 -2.10 -17.92
CA SER A 643 30.59 -3.07 -18.97
C SER A 643 30.20 -2.49 -20.32
N SER A 644 30.92 -2.82 -21.39
CA SER A 644 30.54 -2.48 -22.76
C SER A 644 29.27 -3.20 -23.23
N LEU A 645 28.79 -4.19 -22.48
CA LEU A 645 27.54 -4.89 -22.75
C LEU A 645 26.30 -4.16 -22.21
N CYS A 646 26.48 -3.18 -21.31
CA CYS A 646 25.39 -2.39 -20.76
C CYS A 646 24.81 -1.43 -21.81
N TYR A 647 23.50 -1.21 -21.76
CA TYR A 647 22.80 -0.36 -22.72
C TYR A 647 21.54 0.26 -22.12
N ILE A 648 21.02 1.28 -22.81
CA ILE A 648 19.71 1.89 -22.55
C ILE A 648 18.85 1.68 -23.80
N HIS A 649 17.65 1.17 -23.62
CA HIS A 649 16.67 0.94 -24.70
C HIS A 649 15.47 1.86 -24.49
N LEU A 650 15.17 2.67 -25.50
CA LEU A 650 14.01 3.55 -25.55
C LEU A 650 12.98 2.89 -26.48
N LEU A 651 11.96 2.26 -25.89
CA LEU A 651 10.85 1.66 -26.64
C LEU A 651 9.78 2.72 -26.86
N GLN A 652 9.32 2.87 -28.09
CA GLN A 652 8.31 3.88 -28.39
C GLN A 652 6.94 3.53 -27.81
N GLY A 653 6.34 4.51 -27.13
CA GLY A 653 4.98 4.53 -26.60
C GLY A 653 3.99 5.23 -27.52
N GLY A 654 2.99 5.88 -26.94
CA GLY A 654 1.95 6.57 -27.69
C GLY A 654 0.94 5.64 -28.38
N GLY A 655 0.22 6.18 -29.36
CA GLY A 655 -0.83 5.45 -30.09
C GLY A 655 -1.93 4.94 -29.18
N ALA A 656 -2.38 3.71 -29.39
CA ALA A 656 -3.44 3.07 -28.61
C ALA A 656 -3.13 2.96 -27.10
N VAL A 657 -1.87 3.06 -26.68
CA VAL A 657 -1.53 3.12 -25.24
C VAL A 657 -2.09 4.37 -24.59
N CYS A 658 -2.04 5.53 -25.27
CA CYS A 658 -2.50 6.82 -24.75
C CYS A 658 -4.02 7.03 -24.90
N ASP A 659 -4.68 6.31 -25.82
CA ASP A 659 -6.14 6.36 -25.97
C ASP A 659 -6.87 5.83 -24.74
N VAL A 660 -6.26 4.86 -24.04
CA VAL A 660 -6.81 4.30 -22.82
C VAL A 660 -6.56 5.28 -21.68
N ALA A 661 -7.63 5.81 -21.10
CA ALA A 661 -7.56 6.70 -19.94
C ALA A 661 -6.76 6.08 -18.79
N ALA A 662 -5.99 6.90 -18.06
CA ALA A 662 -5.14 6.45 -16.96
C ALA A 662 -5.90 5.61 -15.93
N GLU A 663 -7.14 5.97 -15.61
CA GLU A 663 -7.99 5.33 -14.62
C GLU A 663 -8.72 4.07 -15.12
N ALA A 664 -8.68 3.78 -16.44
CA ALA A 664 -9.44 2.69 -17.05
C ALA A 664 -8.91 1.28 -16.69
N THR A 665 -7.66 1.19 -16.26
CA THR A 665 -7.00 -0.06 -15.85
C THR A 665 -6.05 0.20 -14.67
N ALA A 666 -5.58 -0.84 -13.99
CA ALA A 666 -4.55 -0.66 -12.96
C ALA A 666 -3.24 -0.06 -13.49
N PHE A 667 -2.91 -0.26 -14.77
CA PHE A 667 -1.78 0.39 -15.42
C PHE A 667 -2.10 1.87 -15.68
N GLY A 668 -1.74 2.75 -14.73
CA GLY A 668 -2.08 4.18 -14.77
C GLY A 668 -1.08 5.09 -15.48
N CYS A 669 0.15 4.63 -15.71
CA CYS A 669 1.19 5.43 -16.37
C CYS A 669 1.01 5.37 -17.89
N ARG A 670 0.03 6.07 -18.46
CA ARG A 670 -0.33 5.99 -19.89
C ARG A 670 0.32 7.06 -20.76
N ASP A 671 0.61 8.22 -20.17
CA ASP A 671 1.06 9.42 -20.88
C ASP A 671 2.60 9.50 -20.98
N TRP A 672 3.18 8.79 -21.96
CA TRP A 672 4.63 8.75 -22.21
C TRP A 672 4.98 8.48 -23.67
N ASP A 673 6.13 9.01 -24.09
CA ASP A 673 6.64 8.84 -25.45
C ASP A 673 7.56 7.63 -25.54
N PHE A 674 8.35 7.37 -24.49
CA PHE A 674 9.32 6.27 -24.47
C PHE A 674 9.36 5.54 -23.13
N ALA A 675 9.31 4.20 -23.18
CA ALA A 675 9.70 3.34 -22.08
C ALA A 675 11.23 3.16 -22.12
N CYS A 676 11.92 3.80 -21.18
CA CYS A 676 13.37 3.76 -21.01
C CYS A 676 13.78 2.59 -20.13
N VAL A 677 14.27 1.52 -20.74
CA VAL A 677 14.78 0.32 -20.07
C VAL A 677 16.29 0.42 -19.92
N ILE A 678 16.74 0.56 -18.68
CA ILE A 678 18.16 0.63 -18.32
C ILE A 678 18.61 -0.79 -18.01
N THR A 679 19.54 -1.35 -18.79
CA THR A 679 19.96 -2.75 -18.67
C THR A 679 21.45 -2.86 -18.38
N GLY A 680 21.78 -3.28 -17.16
CA GLY A 680 23.12 -3.68 -16.78
C GLY A 680 23.37 -5.12 -17.24
N VAL A 681 24.42 -5.35 -18.02
CA VAL A 681 24.77 -6.66 -18.56
C VAL A 681 26.22 -7.00 -18.24
N TRP A 682 26.46 -8.26 -17.87
CA TRP A 682 27.81 -8.78 -17.66
C TRP A 682 27.91 -10.23 -18.16
N ARG A 683 29.14 -10.71 -18.34
CA ARG A 683 29.39 -12.11 -18.68
C ARG A 683 29.04 -13.01 -17.49
N ARG A 684 28.46 -14.18 -17.75
CA ARG A 684 27.96 -15.09 -16.69
C ARG A 684 29.06 -15.65 -15.79
N ASP A 685 30.27 -15.79 -16.30
CA ASP A 685 31.47 -16.14 -15.50
C ASP A 685 31.83 -15.06 -14.47
N CYS A 686 31.32 -13.83 -14.62
CA CYS A 686 31.50 -12.71 -13.71
C CYS A 686 30.35 -12.57 -12.68
N ASP A 687 29.42 -13.52 -12.59
CA ASP A 687 28.38 -13.50 -11.55
C ASP A 687 28.99 -13.43 -10.14
N GLY A 688 28.39 -12.64 -9.25
CA GLY A 688 28.89 -12.45 -7.87
C GLY A 688 30.20 -11.66 -7.75
N THR A 689 30.78 -11.20 -8.88
CA THR A 689 31.98 -10.37 -8.88
C THR A 689 31.65 -8.88 -8.76
N ARG A 690 32.70 -8.03 -8.65
CA ARG A 690 32.55 -6.57 -8.63
C ARG A 690 31.86 -6.03 -9.89
N ILE A 691 32.08 -6.63 -11.06
CA ILE A 691 31.49 -6.16 -12.32
C ILE A 691 29.96 -6.30 -12.27
N ALA A 692 29.44 -7.44 -11.81
CA ALA A 692 28.01 -7.68 -11.64
C ALA A 692 27.39 -6.69 -10.66
N GLN A 693 28.03 -6.50 -9.49
CA GLN A 693 27.58 -5.54 -8.48
C GLN A 693 27.56 -4.10 -9.00
N SER A 694 28.61 -3.69 -9.71
CA SER A 694 28.70 -2.36 -10.33
C SER A 694 27.63 -2.18 -11.42
N ALA A 695 27.31 -3.21 -12.20
CA ALA A 695 26.24 -3.15 -13.21
C ALA A 695 24.86 -2.98 -12.56
N VAL A 696 24.56 -3.73 -11.49
CA VAL A 696 23.30 -3.57 -10.74
C VAL A 696 23.21 -2.18 -10.11
N GLN A 697 24.28 -1.70 -9.48
CA GLN A 697 24.31 -0.37 -8.86
C GLN A 697 24.15 0.74 -9.91
N TRP A 698 24.84 0.63 -11.04
CA TRP A 698 24.71 1.56 -12.17
C TRP A 698 23.26 1.67 -12.66
N VAL A 699 22.51 0.56 -12.77
CA VAL A 699 21.08 0.60 -13.13
C VAL A 699 20.28 1.44 -12.12
N TYR A 700 20.50 1.26 -10.82
CA TYR A 700 19.82 2.05 -9.79
C TYR A 700 20.23 3.52 -9.82
N ASP A 701 21.52 3.83 -9.99
CA ASP A 701 22.02 5.21 -10.01
C ASP A 701 21.43 5.99 -11.19
N VAL A 702 21.41 5.38 -12.38
CA VAL A 702 20.81 5.96 -13.58
C VAL A 702 19.29 6.12 -13.38
N ALA A 703 18.62 5.09 -12.85
CA ALA A 703 17.18 5.16 -12.61
C ALA A 703 16.82 6.27 -11.62
N GLN A 704 17.57 6.43 -10.52
CA GLN A 704 17.35 7.50 -9.54
C GLN A 704 17.61 8.89 -10.12
N THR A 705 18.62 9.02 -10.98
CA THR A 705 18.94 10.29 -11.65
C THR A 705 17.83 10.72 -12.62
N LEU A 706 17.24 9.76 -13.35
CA LEU A 706 16.16 10.01 -14.31
C LEU A 706 14.76 10.08 -13.66
N LEU A 707 14.59 9.55 -12.45
CA LEU A 707 13.30 9.47 -11.77
C LEU A 707 12.54 10.81 -11.65
N PRO A 708 13.18 11.96 -11.37
CA PRO A 708 12.50 13.27 -11.32
C PRO A 708 11.91 13.69 -12.67
N TRP A 709 12.50 13.24 -13.78
CA TRP A 709 12.12 13.57 -15.15
C TRP A 709 11.12 12.54 -15.75
N SER A 710 10.87 11.45 -15.03
CA SER A 710 9.93 10.41 -15.46
C SER A 710 8.48 10.75 -15.11
N CYS A 711 7.55 10.40 -15.99
CA CYS A 711 6.11 10.44 -15.72
C CYS A 711 5.62 9.18 -14.97
N GLY A 712 6.45 8.15 -14.86
CA GLY A 712 6.15 6.93 -14.11
C GLY A 712 7.26 5.89 -14.19
N THR A 713 7.07 4.76 -13.51
CA THR A 713 7.95 3.60 -13.59
C THR A 713 7.16 2.35 -13.98
N TYR A 714 7.84 1.34 -14.53
CA TYR A 714 7.17 0.08 -14.85
C TYR A 714 7.21 -0.89 -13.66
N GLY A 715 6.04 -1.35 -13.21
CA GLY A 715 5.91 -2.19 -12.01
C GLY A 715 6.38 -3.64 -12.12
N ALA A 716 6.66 -4.14 -13.33
CA ALA A 716 6.85 -5.58 -13.57
C ALA A 716 8.06 -6.22 -12.85
N ASP A 717 9.13 -5.44 -12.65
CA ASP A 717 10.38 -5.91 -12.04
C ASP A 717 10.64 -5.33 -10.64
N LEU A 718 9.63 -4.67 -10.04
CA LEU A 718 9.72 -4.04 -8.72
C LEU A 718 9.15 -4.96 -7.64
N GLY A 719 9.75 -4.94 -6.45
CA GLY A 719 9.25 -5.71 -5.30
C GLY A 719 9.36 -4.95 -3.98
N PRO A 720 9.04 -5.60 -2.85
CA PRO A 720 8.87 -4.93 -1.56
C PRO A 720 10.19 -4.48 -0.90
N GLY A 721 11.35 -4.74 -1.52
CA GLY A 721 12.64 -4.35 -0.98
C GLY A 721 12.84 -2.83 -0.95
N SER A 722 13.61 -2.33 0.03
CA SER A 722 13.85 -0.89 0.21
C SER A 722 14.48 -0.20 -1.00
N ARG A 723 15.25 -0.93 -1.82
CA ARG A 723 15.87 -0.43 -3.06
C ARG A 723 14.86 -0.05 -4.13
N ASP A 724 13.73 -0.76 -4.20
CA ASP A 724 12.69 -0.54 -5.22
C ASP A 724 11.61 0.42 -4.73
N ALA A 725 11.57 0.79 -3.45
CA ALA A 725 10.48 1.54 -2.83
C ALA A 725 10.19 2.89 -3.53
N ALA A 726 11.24 3.64 -3.88
CA ALA A 726 11.09 4.92 -4.57
C ALA A 726 10.54 4.76 -6.00
N LEU A 727 10.98 3.71 -6.71
CA LEU A 727 10.49 3.41 -8.06
C LEU A 727 9.04 2.92 -8.00
N ALA A 728 8.74 1.99 -7.10
CA ALA A 728 7.40 1.42 -6.93
C ALA A 728 6.37 2.47 -6.53
N ALA A 729 6.83 3.56 -5.91
CA ALA A 729 5.97 4.69 -5.59
C ALA A 729 5.35 5.39 -6.80
N LYS A 730 5.99 5.29 -7.98
CA LYS A 730 5.52 5.85 -9.25
C LYS A 730 5.01 4.81 -10.25
N ALA A 731 4.81 3.56 -9.83
CA ALA A 731 4.53 2.45 -10.76
C ALA A 731 3.10 2.43 -11.34
N PHE A 732 2.13 2.97 -10.60
CA PHE A 732 0.69 2.86 -10.93
C PHE A 732 0.03 4.19 -11.27
N GLY A 733 0.80 5.28 -11.38
CA GLY A 733 0.27 6.62 -11.61
C GLY A 733 -0.83 6.98 -10.59
N PRO A 734 -1.98 7.53 -11.02
CA PRO A 734 -3.07 7.92 -10.11
C PRO A 734 -3.76 6.72 -9.43
N ASN A 735 -3.59 5.50 -9.94
CA ASN A 735 -4.36 4.32 -9.50
C ASN A 735 -3.82 3.62 -8.25
N ARG A 736 -2.63 4.03 -7.78
CA ARG A 736 -1.93 3.36 -6.68
C ARG A 736 -2.79 3.24 -5.42
N GLN A 737 -3.56 4.27 -5.10
CA GLN A 737 -4.38 4.34 -3.88
C GLN A 737 -5.56 3.38 -3.94
N ARG A 738 -6.28 3.36 -5.07
CA ARG A 738 -7.35 2.38 -5.32
C ARG A 738 -6.84 0.94 -5.20
N LEU A 739 -5.64 0.68 -5.75
CA LEU A 739 -4.98 -0.62 -5.64
C LEU A 739 -4.62 -0.98 -4.20
N ALA A 740 -4.11 -0.04 -3.40
CA ALA A 740 -3.82 -0.24 -1.99
C ALA A 740 -5.06 -0.61 -1.16
N HIS A 741 -6.19 0.07 -1.40
CA HIS A 741 -7.48 -0.26 -0.77
C HIS A 741 -7.97 -1.65 -1.18
N LEU A 742 -7.96 -1.95 -2.48
CA LEU A 742 -8.33 -3.28 -2.97
C LEU A 742 -7.44 -4.37 -2.37
N LYS A 743 -6.15 -4.10 -2.18
CA LYS A 743 -5.18 -5.06 -1.62
C LYS A 743 -5.53 -5.36 -0.18
N HIS A 744 -5.93 -4.35 0.58
CA HIS A 744 -6.38 -4.53 1.95
C HIS A 744 -7.66 -5.38 2.05
N SER A 745 -8.60 -5.21 1.11
CA SER A 745 -9.85 -5.99 1.10
C SER A 745 -9.72 -7.40 0.54
N LEU A 746 -8.89 -7.61 -0.50
CA LEU A 746 -8.82 -8.87 -1.25
C LEU A 746 -7.65 -9.77 -0.84
N ASP A 747 -6.69 -9.22 -0.10
CA ASP A 747 -5.59 -9.96 0.50
C ASP A 747 -5.31 -9.41 1.92
N PRO A 748 -6.30 -9.47 2.84
CA PRO A 748 -6.17 -8.90 4.19
C PRO A 748 -5.04 -9.55 5.00
N HIS A 749 -4.72 -10.81 4.69
CA HIS A 749 -3.63 -11.57 5.30
C HIS A 749 -2.27 -11.36 4.64
N ASN A 750 -2.20 -10.56 3.56
CA ASN A 750 -0.98 -10.25 2.80
C ASN A 750 -0.25 -11.51 2.31
N VAL A 751 -1.00 -12.53 1.87
CA VAL A 751 -0.50 -13.79 1.31
C VAL A 751 0.45 -13.51 0.14
N LEU A 752 0.12 -12.55 -0.73
CA LEU A 752 0.92 -12.18 -1.91
C LEU A 752 1.79 -10.93 -1.63
N ALA A 753 2.67 -11.02 -0.62
CA ALA A 753 3.49 -9.88 -0.16
C ALA A 753 4.65 -9.48 -1.07
N TYR A 754 5.01 -10.32 -2.04
CA TYR A 754 6.22 -10.15 -2.86
C TYR A 754 5.94 -9.67 -4.29
N ALA A 755 4.69 -9.31 -4.58
CA ALA A 755 4.33 -8.56 -5.78
C ALA A 755 4.85 -7.11 -5.70
N CYS A 756 4.68 -6.33 -6.79
CA CYS A 756 5.00 -4.91 -6.78
C CYS A 756 4.27 -4.22 -5.62
N PRO A 757 4.98 -3.53 -4.72
CA PRO A 757 4.45 -3.17 -3.41
C PRO A 757 3.36 -2.10 -3.53
N LEU A 758 2.20 -2.44 -3.01
CA LEU A 758 1.11 -1.51 -2.72
C LEU A 758 1.25 -1.16 -1.23
N LEU A 759 1.61 0.08 -0.93
CA LEU A 759 1.71 0.54 0.46
C LEU A 759 0.34 0.38 1.12
N LYS A 760 0.34 0.16 2.44
CA LYS A 760 -0.93 0.21 3.19
C LYS A 760 -1.58 1.57 2.93
N PRO A 761 -2.90 1.62 2.70
CA PRO A 761 -3.58 2.90 2.57
C PRO A 761 -3.22 3.74 3.80
N THR A 762 -2.71 4.94 3.55
CA THR A 762 -2.57 5.98 4.57
C THR A 762 -3.96 6.25 5.16
N THR A 763 -3.99 6.69 6.42
CA THR A 763 -5.25 6.89 7.14
C THR A 763 -6.20 7.74 6.31
N ASN A 764 -7.35 7.15 5.96
CA ASN A 764 -8.44 7.83 5.30
C ASN A 764 -8.95 9.01 6.16
N PRO A 765 -9.61 10.02 5.56
CA PRO A 765 -10.09 11.18 6.30
C PRO A 765 -11.01 10.76 7.44
N LYS A 766 -10.57 11.08 8.66
CA LYS A 766 -11.34 10.84 9.88
C LYS A 766 -12.58 11.73 9.93
N LEU A 767 -12.53 12.89 9.27
CA LEU A 767 -13.60 13.86 9.16
C LEU A 767 -13.91 14.20 7.69
N ILE A 768 -15.16 14.03 7.30
CA ILE A 768 -15.68 14.42 5.98
C ILE A 768 -16.71 15.54 6.20
N ILE A 769 -16.45 16.69 5.61
CA ILE A 769 -17.32 17.86 5.67
C ILE A 769 -18.00 18.07 4.33
N LEU A 770 -19.32 17.89 4.33
CA LEU A 770 -20.21 18.09 3.20
C LEU A 770 -20.58 19.58 3.12
N VAL A 771 -19.98 20.32 2.18
CA VAL A 771 -20.21 21.76 2.02
C VAL A 771 -21.34 21.99 1.00
N THR A 772 -22.49 22.38 1.51
CA THR A 772 -23.73 22.59 0.75
C THR A 772 -24.10 24.07 0.72
N GLY A 773 -25.01 24.46 -0.17
CA GLY A 773 -25.49 25.83 -0.24
C GLY A 773 -26.08 26.18 -1.61
N GLU A 774 -26.94 27.20 -1.62
CA GLU A 774 -27.61 27.70 -2.82
C GLU A 774 -26.63 28.25 -3.87
N SER A 775 -27.14 28.51 -5.08
CA SER A 775 -26.32 29.17 -6.11
C SER A 775 -25.88 30.56 -5.63
N GLY A 776 -24.62 30.90 -5.83
CA GLY A 776 -24.06 32.19 -5.38
C GLY A 776 -23.76 32.31 -3.88
N SER A 777 -24.01 31.29 -3.06
CA SER A 777 -23.71 31.35 -1.62
C SER A 777 -22.21 31.34 -1.30
N GLY A 778 -21.36 30.90 -2.23
CA GLY A 778 -19.90 30.90 -2.07
C GLY A 778 -19.31 29.61 -1.50
N LYS A 779 -20.04 28.49 -1.50
CA LYS A 779 -19.58 27.19 -0.95
C LYS A 779 -18.16 26.74 -1.38
N ASP A 780 -17.83 26.79 -2.67
CA ASP A 780 -16.50 26.37 -3.17
C ASP A 780 -15.39 27.29 -2.62
N TYR A 781 -15.69 28.58 -2.50
CA TYR A 781 -14.78 29.58 -1.93
C TYR A 781 -14.58 29.36 -0.42
N CYS A 782 -15.66 29.16 0.34
CA CYS A 782 -15.59 28.86 1.77
C CYS A 782 -14.82 27.56 2.06
N ALA A 783 -15.06 26.49 1.28
CA ALA A 783 -14.36 25.23 1.44
C ALA A 783 -12.84 25.41 1.27
N ASN A 784 -12.40 26.16 0.27
CA ASN A 784 -10.97 26.45 0.06
C ASN A 784 -10.39 27.30 1.20
N LEU A 785 -11.11 28.30 1.69
CA LEU A 785 -10.67 29.10 2.85
C LEU A 785 -10.51 28.24 4.11
N TRP A 786 -11.48 27.38 4.41
CA TRP A 786 -11.43 26.51 5.59
C TRP A 786 -10.28 25.51 5.53
N VAL A 787 -9.93 25.00 4.34
CA VAL A 787 -8.72 24.18 4.15
C VAL A 787 -7.48 24.96 4.56
N SER A 788 -7.32 26.21 4.09
CA SER A 788 -6.19 27.06 4.46
C SER A 788 -6.16 27.35 5.97
N SER A 789 -7.30 27.72 6.56
CA SER A 789 -7.39 28.01 7.99
C SER A 789 -7.04 26.81 8.86
N LEU A 790 -7.49 25.60 8.51
CA LEU A 790 -7.18 24.38 9.26
C LEU A 790 -5.68 24.05 9.20
N LYS A 791 -5.04 24.22 8.04
CA LYS A 791 -3.59 24.02 7.88
C LYS A 791 -2.78 25.01 8.70
N GLU A 792 -3.16 26.29 8.66
CA GLU A 792 -2.51 27.36 9.42
C GLU A 792 -2.65 27.17 10.93
N CYS A 793 -3.87 26.89 11.41
CA CYS A 793 -4.14 26.76 12.85
C CYS A 793 -3.48 25.52 13.49
N THR A 794 -3.10 24.54 12.68
CA THR A 794 -2.50 23.28 13.16
C THR A 794 -1.02 23.17 12.82
N CYS A 795 -0.39 24.23 12.30
CA CYS A 795 1.01 24.22 11.85
C CYS A 795 1.34 23.07 10.87
N GLY A 796 0.36 22.68 10.06
CA GLY A 796 0.49 21.57 9.10
C GLY A 796 0.41 20.16 9.71
N ILE A 797 0.10 20.01 11.01
CA ILE A 797 -0.13 18.71 11.64
C ILE A 797 -1.39 18.04 11.08
N VAL A 798 -2.45 18.82 10.83
CA VAL A 798 -3.70 18.33 10.22
C VAL A 798 -3.67 18.65 8.73
N THR A 799 -3.84 17.62 7.93
CA THR A 799 -3.95 17.71 6.47
C THR A 799 -5.41 17.91 6.05
N ALA A 800 -5.67 18.91 5.22
CA ALA A 800 -7.03 19.23 4.75
C ALA A 800 -7.07 19.41 3.22
N ARG A 801 -8.17 19.01 2.59
CA ARG A 801 -8.39 19.14 1.13
C ARG A 801 -9.84 19.43 0.80
N ALA A 802 -10.08 20.27 -0.20
CA ALA A 802 -11.38 20.47 -0.82
C ALA A 802 -11.45 19.70 -2.15
N SER A 803 -12.60 19.08 -2.45
CA SER A 803 -12.83 18.35 -3.69
C SER A 803 -14.28 18.54 -4.14
N SER A 804 -14.50 18.72 -5.45
CA SER A 804 -15.86 18.80 -5.98
C SER A 804 -16.31 17.43 -6.48
N ILE A 805 -17.43 16.92 -5.97
CA ILE A 805 -17.99 15.64 -6.41
C ILE A 805 -18.38 15.66 -7.90
N SER A 806 -18.67 16.86 -8.41
CA SER A 806 -19.11 17.07 -9.79
C SER A 806 -17.98 17.02 -10.84
N ASP A 807 -16.71 16.86 -10.45
CA ASP A 807 -15.59 16.95 -11.39
C ASP A 807 -15.53 15.78 -12.38
N ALA A 808 -15.90 14.57 -11.95
CA ALA A 808 -16.01 13.40 -12.84
C ALA A 808 -17.10 13.63 -13.90
N VAL A 809 -18.28 14.09 -13.46
CA VAL A 809 -19.41 14.39 -14.34
C VAL A 809 -19.06 15.49 -15.35
N LYS A 810 -18.32 16.53 -14.94
CA LYS A 810 -17.85 17.58 -15.86
C LYS A 810 -16.91 17.03 -16.94
N ARG A 811 -16.02 16.09 -16.59
CA ARG A 811 -15.13 15.41 -17.54
C ARG A 811 -15.91 14.62 -18.57
N GLU A 812 -16.86 13.82 -18.12
CA GLU A 812 -17.71 13.02 -19.00
C GLU A 812 -18.60 13.90 -19.89
N TYR A 813 -19.19 14.96 -19.33
CA TYR A 813 -19.96 15.94 -20.09
C TYR A 813 -19.10 16.65 -21.14
N ALA A 814 -17.89 17.08 -20.79
CA ALA A 814 -16.95 17.70 -21.72
C ALA A 814 -16.61 16.76 -22.88
N SER A 815 -16.30 15.49 -22.57
CA SER A 815 -16.03 14.47 -23.57
C SER A 815 -17.23 14.18 -24.48
N ALA A 816 -18.44 14.13 -23.92
CA ALA A 816 -19.66 13.83 -24.67
C ALA A 816 -20.16 15.00 -25.53
N THR A 817 -19.90 16.25 -25.11
CA THR A 817 -20.47 17.46 -25.76
C THR A 817 -19.45 18.32 -26.49
N GLY A 818 -18.15 18.05 -26.33
CA GLY A 818 -17.06 18.90 -26.82
C GLY A 818 -16.87 20.20 -26.02
N ALA A 819 -17.50 20.33 -24.84
CA ALA A 819 -17.31 21.49 -23.97
C ALA A 819 -15.87 21.54 -23.41
N ASP A 820 -15.35 22.75 -23.20
CA ASP A 820 -13.98 22.93 -22.69
C ASP A 820 -13.91 22.56 -21.20
N LEU A 821 -13.26 21.44 -20.90
CA LEU A 821 -13.10 20.95 -19.53
C LEU A 821 -12.37 21.94 -18.62
N THR A 822 -11.28 22.55 -19.11
CA THR A 822 -10.45 23.45 -18.31
C THR A 822 -11.27 24.68 -17.90
N ARG A 823 -12.11 25.18 -18.80
CA ARG A 823 -13.05 26.27 -18.50
C ARG A 823 -14.20 25.81 -17.62
N LEU A 824 -14.75 24.61 -17.80
CA LEU A 824 -15.78 24.06 -16.92
C LEU A 824 -15.33 23.92 -15.46
N LEU A 825 -14.04 23.67 -15.24
CA LEU A 825 -13.46 23.55 -13.90
C LEU A 825 -13.12 24.91 -13.28
N ASN A 826 -12.64 25.88 -14.06
CA ASN A 826 -12.02 27.11 -13.54
C ASN A 826 -12.78 28.41 -13.84
N ASP A 827 -13.60 28.47 -14.90
CA ASP A 827 -14.31 29.68 -15.32
C ASP A 827 -15.76 29.66 -14.79
N ARG A 828 -16.04 30.55 -13.84
CA ARG A 828 -17.34 30.64 -13.18
C ARG A 828 -18.48 31.02 -14.14
N ALA A 829 -18.25 31.95 -15.06
CA ALA A 829 -19.28 32.42 -15.98
C ALA A 829 -19.62 31.31 -16.98
N TYR A 830 -18.60 30.61 -17.48
CA TYR A 830 -18.77 29.46 -18.37
C TYR A 830 -19.47 28.28 -17.68
N LYS A 831 -19.11 27.98 -16.43
CA LYS A 831 -19.77 26.94 -15.63
C LYS A 831 -21.27 27.23 -15.43
N GLU A 832 -21.65 28.49 -15.24
CA GLU A 832 -23.06 28.87 -15.07
C GLU A 832 -23.85 28.74 -16.38
N GLN A 833 -23.24 29.05 -17.52
CA GLN A 833 -23.86 28.83 -18.85
C GLN A 833 -24.21 27.36 -19.09
N HIS A 834 -23.30 26.44 -18.72
CA HIS A 834 -23.50 25.00 -18.92
C HIS A 834 -24.28 24.31 -17.77
N ARG A 835 -24.70 25.05 -16.75
CA ARG A 835 -25.23 24.46 -15.51
C ARG A 835 -26.50 23.65 -15.69
N ALA A 836 -27.47 24.17 -16.45
CA ALA A 836 -28.71 23.47 -16.71
C ALA A 836 -28.47 22.16 -17.48
N ALA A 837 -27.62 22.21 -18.52
CA ALA A 837 -27.25 21.04 -19.32
C ALA A 837 -26.48 19.99 -18.50
N LEU A 838 -25.50 20.40 -17.69
CA LEU A 838 -24.77 19.51 -16.77
C LEU A 838 -25.71 18.83 -15.77
N THR A 839 -26.73 19.55 -15.30
CA THR A 839 -27.73 19.02 -14.36
C THR A 839 -28.57 17.94 -15.02
N ALA A 840 -29.07 18.21 -16.23
CA ALA A 840 -29.83 17.24 -17.01
C ALA A 840 -29.00 16.00 -17.37
N PHE A 841 -27.72 16.20 -17.74
CA PHE A 841 -26.78 15.12 -18.03
C PHE A 841 -26.60 14.20 -16.82
N PHE A 842 -26.32 14.77 -15.64
CA PHE A 842 -26.18 13.98 -14.42
C PHE A 842 -27.47 13.24 -14.04
N GLN A 843 -28.63 13.88 -14.14
CA GLN A 843 -29.91 13.24 -13.85
C GLN A 843 -30.20 12.07 -14.80
N ASP A 844 -29.81 12.17 -16.06
CA ASP A 844 -29.94 11.06 -17.02
C ASP A 844 -29.04 9.88 -16.64
N GLN A 845 -27.81 10.15 -16.19
CA GLN A 845 -26.92 9.09 -15.68
C GLN A 845 -27.48 8.40 -14.44
N VAL A 846 -28.01 9.17 -13.48
CA VAL A 846 -28.64 8.60 -12.26
C VAL A 846 -29.88 7.77 -12.60
N LYS A 847 -30.66 8.14 -13.62
CA LYS A 847 -31.80 7.32 -14.09
C LYS A 847 -31.35 5.96 -14.63
N ARG A 848 -30.19 5.89 -15.30
CA ARG A 848 -29.62 4.65 -15.82
C ARG A 848 -28.93 3.83 -14.73
N GLN A 849 -28.29 4.51 -13.78
CA GLN A 849 -27.56 3.91 -12.68
C GLN A 849 -27.93 4.61 -11.35
N PRO A 850 -28.96 4.11 -10.64
CA PRO A 850 -29.44 4.75 -9.40
C PRO A 850 -28.39 4.87 -8.29
N GLY A 851 -27.39 3.96 -8.25
CA GLY A 851 -26.29 3.97 -7.26
C GLY A 851 -25.15 4.96 -7.55
N LEU A 852 -25.17 5.65 -8.69
CA LEU A 852 -24.08 6.53 -9.14
C LEU A 852 -23.67 7.61 -8.10
N PRO A 853 -24.59 8.27 -7.36
CA PRO A 853 -24.19 9.28 -6.37
C PRO A 853 -23.37 8.70 -5.21
N GLU A 854 -23.73 7.50 -4.75
CA GLU A 854 -23.01 6.81 -3.67
C GLU A 854 -21.63 6.36 -4.13
N GLU A 855 -21.54 5.83 -5.35
CA GLU A 855 -20.26 5.45 -5.98
C GLU A 855 -19.34 6.66 -6.18
N GLN A 856 -19.88 7.80 -6.63
CA GLN A 856 -19.11 9.04 -6.78
C GLN A 856 -18.62 9.58 -5.44
N PHE A 857 -19.46 9.53 -4.41
CA PHE A 857 -19.05 9.90 -3.04
C PHE A 857 -17.89 9.00 -2.58
N LEU A 858 -18.05 7.68 -2.65
CA LEU A 858 -17.01 6.72 -2.26
C LEU A 858 -15.72 6.94 -3.06
N SER A 859 -15.82 7.21 -4.36
CA SER A 859 -14.66 7.51 -5.21
C SER A 859 -13.92 8.76 -4.73
N VAL A 860 -14.62 9.87 -4.46
CA VAL A 860 -14.00 11.12 -3.97
C VAL A 860 -13.32 10.90 -2.62
N VAL A 861 -13.96 10.14 -1.72
CA VAL A 861 -13.40 9.84 -0.41
C VAL A 861 -12.18 8.92 -0.52
N GLN A 862 -12.23 7.87 -1.36
CA GLN A 862 -11.11 6.96 -1.59
C GLN A 862 -9.91 7.66 -2.23
N ASN A 863 -10.15 8.66 -3.09
CA ASN A 863 -9.12 9.50 -3.70
C ASN A 863 -8.53 10.54 -2.74
N ALA A 864 -9.00 10.63 -1.49
CA ALA A 864 -8.58 11.60 -0.47
C ALA A 864 -7.61 11.05 0.58
N GLU A 865 -6.73 10.12 0.17
CA GLU A 865 -5.75 9.51 1.06
C GLU A 865 -4.73 10.52 1.61
N GLY A 866 -4.29 10.33 2.86
CA GLY A 866 -3.32 11.20 3.54
C GLY A 866 -3.88 12.58 3.90
N VAL A 867 -5.21 12.71 3.92
CA VAL A 867 -5.94 13.91 4.32
C VAL A 867 -6.73 13.56 5.58
N ASP A 868 -6.57 14.32 6.66
CA ASP A 868 -7.34 14.17 7.90
C ASP A 868 -8.77 14.72 7.76
N VAL A 869 -8.93 15.81 7.00
CA VAL A 869 -10.20 16.51 6.76
C VAL A 869 -10.49 16.69 5.27
N LEU A 870 -11.55 16.02 4.78
CA LEU A 870 -12.00 16.15 3.40
C LEU A 870 -13.25 17.03 3.33
N LEU A 871 -13.18 18.13 2.58
CA LEU A 871 -14.32 19.00 2.29
C LEU A 871 -14.87 18.67 0.90
N ILE A 872 -16.11 18.18 0.82
CA ILE A 872 -16.75 17.81 -0.44
C ILE A 872 -17.78 18.88 -0.82
N THR A 873 -17.63 19.44 -2.02
CA THR A 873 -18.58 20.43 -2.57
C THR A 873 -19.34 19.86 -3.76
N GLY A 874 -20.39 20.57 -4.19
CA GLY A 874 -21.12 20.27 -5.42
C GLY A 874 -22.25 19.25 -5.27
N MET A 875 -22.51 18.76 -4.06
CA MET A 875 -23.66 17.90 -3.77
C MET A 875 -24.97 18.68 -3.78
N ARG A 876 -26.05 17.97 -4.12
CA ARG A 876 -27.38 18.56 -4.36
C ARG A 876 -28.52 17.81 -3.67
N ASP A 877 -28.23 16.64 -3.08
CA ASP A 877 -29.26 15.82 -2.45
C ASP A 877 -29.63 16.34 -1.05
N VAL A 878 -30.80 15.88 -0.61
CA VAL A 878 -31.42 16.17 0.68
C VAL A 878 -30.90 15.15 1.71
N ALA A 879 -30.80 15.52 2.99
CA ALA A 879 -30.43 14.62 4.09
C ALA A 879 -29.10 13.84 3.89
N LEU A 880 -28.08 14.49 3.33
CA LEU A 880 -26.80 13.87 2.92
C LEU A 880 -26.10 13.07 4.02
N VAL A 881 -26.06 13.57 5.26
CA VAL A 881 -25.39 12.87 6.36
C VAL A 881 -26.09 11.55 6.66
N THR A 882 -27.42 11.54 6.63
CA THR A 882 -28.23 10.34 6.85
C THR A 882 -27.98 9.27 5.78
N ASN A 883 -27.79 9.69 4.53
CA ASN A 883 -27.63 8.77 3.39
C ASN A 883 -26.18 8.30 3.21
N LEU A 884 -25.20 9.17 3.46
CA LEU A 884 -23.80 8.91 3.14
C LEU A 884 -22.96 8.41 4.32
N SER A 885 -23.33 8.72 5.57
CA SER A 885 -22.57 8.23 6.73
C SER A 885 -22.52 6.69 6.85
N PRO A 886 -23.56 5.91 6.48
CA PRO A 886 -23.48 4.45 6.52
C PRO A 886 -22.50 3.86 5.50
N LEU A 887 -22.14 4.60 4.44
CA LEU A 887 -21.19 4.16 3.42
C LEU A 887 -19.73 4.26 3.90
N VAL A 888 -19.49 5.05 4.95
CA VAL A 888 -18.18 5.28 5.57
C VAL A 888 -18.30 5.20 7.10
N PRO A 889 -18.69 4.02 7.64
CA PRO A 889 -19.13 3.90 9.03
C PRO A 889 -18.01 4.12 10.04
N ASP A 890 -16.75 4.07 9.61
CA ASP A 890 -15.55 4.37 10.39
C ASP A 890 -15.22 5.88 10.45
N ARG A 891 -16.03 6.76 9.82
CA ARG A 891 -15.68 8.17 9.59
C ARG A 891 -16.79 9.10 10.04
N LYS A 892 -16.38 10.25 10.61
CA LYS A 892 -17.33 11.30 10.96
C LYS A 892 -17.73 12.08 9.73
N VAL A 893 -19.01 12.04 9.36
CA VAL A 893 -19.59 12.84 8.28
C VAL A 893 -20.41 13.97 8.87
N LEU A 894 -20.16 15.20 8.43
CA LEU A 894 -20.86 16.39 8.89
C LEU A 894 -21.22 17.31 7.72
N GLN A 895 -22.38 17.94 7.77
CA GLN A 895 -22.80 18.94 6.78
C GLN A 895 -22.64 20.37 7.29
N VAL A 896 -22.00 21.21 6.49
CA VAL A 896 -22.02 22.68 6.64
C VAL A 896 -22.84 23.27 5.50
N HIS A 897 -23.91 23.98 5.84
CA HIS A 897 -24.74 24.71 4.88
C HIS A 897 -24.31 26.18 4.82
N VAL A 898 -23.80 26.60 3.66
CA VAL A 898 -23.41 27.99 3.40
C VAL A 898 -24.58 28.74 2.79
N GLN A 899 -25.10 29.72 3.53
CA GLN A 899 -26.18 30.59 3.10
C GLN A 899 -25.69 32.03 2.89
N ALA A 900 -26.42 32.78 2.07
CA ALA A 900 -26.18 34.19 1.81
C ALA A 900 -27.49 34.87 1.38
N SER A 901 -27.67 36.12 1.76
CA SER A 901 -28.83 36.93 1.39
C SER A 901 -29.05 36.97 -0.12
N VAL A 902 -30.30 37.19 -0.53
CA VAL A 902 -30.70 37.32 -1.94
C VAL A 902 -29.89 38.44 -2.62
N GLN A 903 -29.67 39.55 -1.92
CA GLN A 903 -28.88 40.68 -2.42
C GLN A 903 -27.41 40.29 -2.68
N THR A 904 -26.75 39.62 -1.73
CA THR A 904 -25.38 39.12 -1.91
C THR A 904 -25.28 38.13 -3.07
N ARG A 905 -26.26 37.24 -3.23
CA ARG A 905 -26.28 36.28 -4.34
C ARG A 905 -26.51 36.95 -5.69
N ARG A 906 -27.34 37.99 -5.77
CA ARG A 906 -27.53 38.85 -6.95
C ARG A 906 -26.23 39.55 -7.33
N THR A 907 -25.56 40.22 -6.39
CA THR A 907 -24.27 40.88 -6.65
C THR A 907 -23.19 39.90 -7.12
N ARG A 908 -23.25 38.64 -6.67
CA ARG A 908 -22.37 37.57 -7.13
C ARG A 908 -22.78 36.97 -8.48
N GLY A 909 -23.79 37.49 -9.16
CA GLY A 909 -24.23 37.06 -10.50
C GLY A 909 -25.00 35.75 -10.53
N ALA A 910 -25.67 35.36 -9.43
CA ALA A 910 -26.37 34.08 -9.33
C ALA A 910 -27.89 34.15 -9.63
N LEU A 911 -28.46 35.35 -9.78
CA LEU A 911 -29.88 35.60 -10.07
C LEU A 911 -29.95 36.66 -11.18
N ARG A 912 -30.81 36.48 -12.20
CA ARG A 912 -31.03 37.44 -13.29
C ARG A 912 -32.23 38.35 -12.97
N ASP A 913 -32.24 39.56 -13.52
CA ASP A 913 -33.26 40.60 -13.26
C ASP A 913 -34.71 40.22 -13.65
N GLU A 914 -34.93 39.10 -14.35
CA GLU A 914 -36.25 38.63 -14.76
C GLU A 914 -37.02 37.88 -13.65
N ASP A 915 -36.36 37.53 -12.52
CA ASP A 915 -37.00 36.89 -11.36
C ASP A 915 -37.54 37.94 -10.35
N ARG A 916 -38.46 38.82 -10.81
CA ARG A 916 -39.21 39.74 -9.93
C ARG A 916 -40.35 38.99 -9.23
N VAL A 917 -40.23 38.78 -7.92
CA VAL A 917 -41.37 38.62 -7.03
C VAL A 917 -41.43 39.89 -6.18
N ASP A 918 -42.57 40.58 -6.23
CA ASP A 918 -42.79 41.88 -5.62
C ASP A 918 -42.56 41.87 -4.10
N ASP A 919 -41.91 42.93 -3.62
CA ASP A 919 -41.90 43.36 -2.22
C ASP A 919 -43.28 43.95 -1.89
N ASP A 920 -44.16 43.16 -1.28
CA ASP A 920 -45.29 43.70 -0.52
C ASP A 920 -45.64 42.79 0.67
N ASP A 921 -46.09 43.44 1.73
CA ASP A 921 -46.10 43.03 3.13
C ASP A 921 -46.97 41.78 3.46
N HIS A 922 -46.57 41.07 4.53
CA HIS A 922 -47.36 40.05 5.24
C HIS A 922 -48.05 38.92 4.47
N HIS A 923 -47.31 38.07 3.74
CA HIS A 923 -47.66 36.65 3.64
C HIS A 923 -46.39 35.80 3.45
N ILE A 924 -46.21 34.83 4.35
CA ILE A 924 -45.26 33.73 4.19
C ILE A 924 -45.56 33.04 2.84
N GLY A 925 -44.74 33.33 1.83
CA GLY A 925 -44.88 32.81 0.47
C GLY A 925 -43.77 31.80 0.11
N PRO A 926 -44.05 30.78 -0.71
CA PRO A 926 -43.56 29.42 -0.46
C PRO A 926 -42.51 28.99 -1.49
N HIS A 927 -41.27 29.47 -1.37
CA HIS A 927 -40.13 28.89 -2.13
C HIS A 927 -38.84 28.73 -1.31
N SER A 928 -38.92 28.88 0.02
CA SER A 928 -38.02 28.14 0.90
C SER A 928 -38.35 26.66 0.69
N ILE A 929 -37.41 25.89 0.12
CA ILE A 929 -37.51 24.43 0.11
C ILE A 929 -37.81 24.04 1.56
N ASN A 930 -38.99 23.49 1.80
CA ASN A 930 -39.43 23.03 3.11
C ASN A 930 -38.52 21.83 3.45
N LEU A 931 -37.34 22.10 4.01
CA LEU A 931 -36.35 21.08 4.31
C LEU A 931 -36.92 20.26 5.47
N ASP A 932 -37.34 19.02 5.20
CA ASP A 932 -37.68 18.06 6.26
C ASP A 932 -36.44 17.55 7.02
N TYR A 933 -35.33 18.29 6.95
CA TYR A 933 -34.09 17.99 7.66
C TYR A 933 -33.30 19.25 8.06
N ARG A 934 -32.48 19.15 9.10
CA ARG A 934 -31.62 20.24 9.60
C ARG A 934 -30.12 19.93 9.37
N PRO A 935 -29.34 20.82 8.71
CA PRO A 935 -27.90 20.63 8.56
C PRO A 935 -27.18 20.72 9.93
N ASN A 936 -26.02 20.09 10.07
CA ASN A 936 -25.31 20.11 11.36
C ASN A 936 -24.77 21.50 11.73
N LEU A 937 -24.33 22.27 10.74
CA LEU A 937 -23.80 23.63 10.88
C LEU A 937 -24.34 24.52 9.76
N ILE A 938 -24.58 25.78 10.08
CA ILE A 938 -24.97 26.82 9.13
C ILE A 938 -23.93 27.94 9.20
N PHE A 939 -23.50 28.44 8.04
CA PHE A 939 -22.58 29.56 7.92
C PHE A 939 -23.18 30.66 7.04
N ASP A 940 -23.34 31.85 7.61
CA ASP A 940 -23.80 33.07 6.93
C ASP A 940 -22.64 33.77 6.23
N ASN A 941 -22.66 33.75 4.89
CA ASN A 941 -21.61 34.29 4.04
C ASN A 941 -22.01 35.63 3.37
N ASP A 942 -22.58 36.53 4.16
CA ASP A 942 -23.01 37.87 3.74
C ASP A 942 -21.95 38.96 3.96
N THR A 943 -20.95 38.71 4.80
CA THR A 943 -19.85 39.66 5.03
C THR A 943 -18.84 39.66 3.88
N SER A 944 -18.32 40.83 3.54
CA SER A 944 -17.23 40.98 2.57
C SER A 944 -15.88 40.61 3.20
N GLY A 945 -15.06 39.83 2.50
CA GLY A 945 -13.73 39.38 2.96
C GLY A 945 -13.73 37.93 3.48
N SER A 946 -12.57 37.43 3.90
CA SER A 946 -12.39 36.03 4.37
C SER A 946 -12.55 35.85 5.88
N GLY A 947 -12.48 36.92 6.66
CA GLY A 947 -12.36 36.86 8.13
C GLY A 947 -13.50 36.11 8.83
N ALA A 948 -14.75 36.25 8.38
CA ALA A 948 -15.88 35.52 8.96
C ALA A 948 -15.79 33.99 8.72
N ALA A 949 -15.36 33.58 7.53
CA ALA A 949 -15.17 32.17 7.19
C ALA A 949 -13.99 31.56 7.95
N GLU A 950 -12.89 32.30 8.10
CA GLU A 950 -11.72 31.89 8.90
C GLU A 950 -12.08 31.75 10.38
N GLN A 951 -12.84 32.70 10.94
CA GLN A 951 -13.31 32.65 12.32
C GLN A 951 -14.27 31.47 12.54
N PHE A 952 -15.14 31.18 11.57
CA PHE A 952 -16.01 30.01 11.60
C PHE A 952 -15.19 28.71 11.66
N ALA A 953 -14.15 28.58 10.81
CA ALA A 953 -13.27 27.42 10.85
C ALA A 953 -12.58 27.26 12.22
N ARG A 954 -12.06 28.35 12.80
CA ARG A 954 -11.41 28.34 14.13
C ARG A 954 -12.36 27.95 15.25
N ASN A 955 -13.59 28.45 15.22
CA ASN A 955 -14.54 28.26 16.32
C ASN A 955 -15.33 26.95 16.22
N ARG A 956 -15.63 26.47 15.01
CA ARG A 956 -16.56 25.34 14.79
C ARG A 956 -15.92 24.11 14.16
N LEU A 957 -14.90 24.27 13.32
CA LEU A 957 -14.27 23.13 12.62
C LEU A 957 -13.00 22.65 13.32
N LEU A 958 -12.16 23.56 13.81
CA LEU A 958 -10.91 23.21 14.49
C LEU A 958 -11.10 22.30 15.73
N PRO A 959 -12.11 22.49 16.59
CA PRO A 959 -12.33 21.59 17.73
C PRO A 959 -12.64 20.13 17.34
N LEU A 960 -13.08 19.88 16.10
CA LEU A 960 -13.38 18.54 15.60
C LEU A 960 -12.13 17.73 15.24
N VAL A 961 -10.98 18.40 15.07
CA VAL A 961 -9.73 17.81 14.55
C VAL A 961 -8.59 17.82 15.56
N GLN A 962 -8.80 18.37 16.75
CA GLN A 962 -7.83 18.34 17.86
C GLN A 962 -7.74 16.93 18.48
N ASP A 963 -6.73 16.69 19.33
CA ASP A 963 -6.46 15.37 19.92
C ASP A 963 -7.57 14.84 20.87
N GLY A 964 -8.50 15.69 21.30
CA GLY A 964 -9.55 15.35 22.27
C GLY A 964 -10.40 14.14 21.88
N PRO A 965 -11.12 14.16 20.74
CA PRO A 965 -11.89 13.02 20.25
C PRO A 965 -11.07 11.73 20.08
N GLN A 966 -9.84 11.83 19.58
CA GLN A 966 -8.97 10.66 19.42
C GLN A 966 -8.58 10.04 20.77
N ARG A 967 -8.30 10.87 21.78
CA ARG A 967 -8.04 10.40 23.15
C ARG A 967 -9.25 9.70 23.74
N LEU A 968 -10.47 10.20 23.51
CA LEU A 968 -11.70 9.53 23.97
C LEU A 968 -11.95 8.21 23.25
N ALA A 969 -11.76 8.17 21.92
CA ALA A 969 -11.87 6.93 21.16
C ALA A 969 -10.94 5.84 21.69
N ASN A 970 -9.71 6.20 22.08
CA ASN A 970 -8.74 5.27 22.68
C ASN A 970 -9.11 4.80 24.10
N MET A 971 -10.06 5.46 24.78
CA MET A 971 -10.57 5.04 26.08
C MET A 971 -11.74 4.05 25.95
N VAL A 972 -12.37 3.94 24.78
CA VAL A 972 -13.42 2.96 24.49
C VAL A 972 -12.79 1.58 24.37
N ARG A 973 -13.36 0.61 25.10
CA ARG A 973 -12.89 -0.78 25.11
C ARG A 973 -13.81 -1.65 24.26
N ALA A 974 -13.23 -2.35 23.29
CA ALA A 974 -13.90 -3.44 22.59
C ALA A 974 -14.06 -4.67 23.51
N VAL A 975 -15.27 -5.23 23.54
CA VAL A 975 -15.62 -6.44 24.28
C VAL A 975 -16.11 -7.48 23.27
N PRO A 976 -15.28 -8.49 22.94
CA PRO A 976 -15.65 -9.49 21.96
C PRO A 976 -16.73 -10.43 22.51
N ASN A 977 -17.58 -10.96 21.62
CA ASN A 977 -18.63 -11.92 21.90
C ASN A 977 -19.67 -11.45 22.93
N PHE A 978 -19.90 -10.13 23.01
CA PHE A 978 -20.92 -9.53 23.84
C PHE A 978 -21.89 -8.71 22.98
N PRO A 979 -23.20 -8.74 23.25
CA PRO A 979 -23.88 -9.59 24.22
C PRO A 979 -24.03 -11.06 23.74
N ARG A 980 -23.54 -11.41 22.54
CA ARG A 980 -23.63 -12.75 21.95
C ARG A 980 -22.34 -13.10 21.19
N PRO A 981 -22.01 -14.39 20.98
CA PRO A 981 -20.88 -14.81 20.15
C PRO A 981 -20.92 -14.22 18.74
N GLY A 982 -19.76 -13.82 18.21
CA GLY A 982 -19.61 -13.28 16.86
C GLY A 982 -19.90 -11.78 16.71
N MET A 983 -19.99 -11.03 17.81
CA MET A 983 -20.24 -9.58 17.82
C MET A 983 -19.18 -8.84 18.65
N GLU A 984 -18.74 -7.67 18.22
CA GLU A 984 -17.79 -6.82 18.95
C GLU A 984 -18.52 -5.63 19.61
N PHE A 985 -18.61 -5.63 20.94
CA PHE A 985 -19.31 -4.57 21.67
C PHE A 985 -18.37 -3.45 22.10
N GLN A 986 -18.68 -2.22 21.70
CA GLN A 986 -17.93 -1.02 22.12
C GLN A 986 -18.47 -0.48 23.44
N HIS A 987 -17.70 -0.62 24.51
CA HIS A 987 -18.10 -0.20 25.85
C HIS A 987 -17.83 1.30 26.09
N ILE A 988 -18.76 2.16 25.67
CA ILE A 988 -18.65 3.63 25.72
C ILE A 988 -18.47 4.17 27.15
N LEU A 989 -19.19 3.60 28.12
CA LEU A 989 -19.03 3.90 29.55
C LEU A 989 -17.59 3.72 30.07
N GLY A 990 -16.73 3.00 29.34
CA GLY A 990 -15.29 2.92 29.63
C GLY A 990 -14.62 4.29 29.70
N ILE A 991 -15.11 5.28 28.95
CA ILE A 991 -14.60 6.67 28.98
C ILE A 991 -14.69 7.26 30.39
N SER A 992 -15.84 7.13 31.05
CA SER A 992 -16.05 7.71 32.39
C SER A 992 -15.30 6.94 33.49
N GLN A 993 -14.85 5.72 33.21
CA GLN A 993 -14.08 4.88 34.13
C GLN A 993 -12.58 5.23 34.12
N GLN A 994 -12.11 6.00 33.15
CA GLN A 994 -10.72 6.42 33.06
C GLN A 994 -10.48 7.80 33.68
N PRO A 995 -9.34 8.03 34.35
CA PRO A 995 -8.99 9.34 34.89
C PRO A 995 -9.05 10.46 33.83
N GLY A 996 -9.84 11.50 34.11
CA GLY A 996 -10.02 12.66 33.20
C GLY A 996 -10.90 12.40 31.97
N GLY A 997 -11.38 11.17 31.73
CA GLY A 997 -12.17 10.84 30.56
C GLY A 997 -13.56 11.50 30.56
N LEU A 998 -14.24 11.52 31.71
CA LEU A 998 -15.56 12.17 31.83
C LEU A 998 -15.50 13.68 31.60
N ASP A 999 -14.55 14.38 32.23
CA ASP A 999 -14.37 15.83 32.07
C ASP A 999 -14.01 16.19 30.62
N LEU A 1000 -13.12 15.41 29.98
CA LEU A 1000 -12.78 15.60 28.58
C LEU A 1000 -14.00 15.39 27.67
N CYS A 1001 -14.78 14.32 27.90
CA CYS A 1001 -16.00 14.03 27.14
C CYS A 1001 -17.00 15.19 27.21
N VAL A 1002 -17.31 15.64 28.42
CA VAL A 1002 -18.29 16.71 28.65
C VAL A 1002 -17.78 18.06 28.13
N SER A 1003 -16.49 18.35 28.27
CA SER A 1003 -15.89 19.56 27.69
C SER A 1003 -16.03 19.59 26.16
N LEU A 1004 -15.85 18.45 25.49
CA LEU A 1004 -16.05 18.34 24.05
C LEU A 1004 -17.51 18.39 23.65
N LEU A 1005 -18.42 17.76 24.41
CA LEU A 1005 -19.87 17.91 24.20
C LEU A 1005 -20.28 19.38 24.30
N GLN A 1006 -19.82 20.10 25.32
CA GLN A 1006 -20.11 21.52 25.49
C GLN A 1006 -19.61 22.36 24.29
N ALA A 1007 -18.38 22.11 23.84
CA ALA A 1007 -17.76 22.82 22.74
C ALA A 1007 -18.41 22.52 21.37
N GLN A 1008 -18.93 21.31 21.19
CA GLN A 1008 -19.54 20.87 19.93
C GLN A 1008 -21.03 21.19 19.82
N PHE A 1009 -21.67 21.69 20.87
CA PHE A 1009 -23.04 22.17 20.79
C PHE A 1009 -23.14 23.35 19.81
N THR A 1010 -24.07 23.22 18.87
CA THR A 1010 -24.22 24.15 17.74
C THR A 1010 -25.30 25.20 17.98
N GLY A 1011 -26.19 24.96 18.95
CA GLY A 1011 -27.18 25.92 19.42
C GLY A 1011 -26.59 26.95 20.38
N ASP A 1012 -27.46 27.84 20.86
CA ASP A 1012 -27.12 28.80 21.91
C ASP A 1012 -27.50 28.22 23.28
N TRP A 1013 -26.52 28.06 24.16
CA TRP A 1013 -26.73 27.54 25.52
C TRP A 1013 -27.71 28.41 26.32
N ALA A 1014 -27.85 29.71 26.00
CA ALA A 1014 -28.80 30.61 26.63
C ALA A 1014 -30.27 30.30 26.27
N THR A 1015 -30.50 29.52 25.21
CA THR A 1015 -31.84 29.15 24.75
C THR A 1015 -32.32 27.79 25.25
N VAL A 1016 -31.43 26.98 25.85
CA VAL A 1016 -31.77 25.63 26.31
C VAL A 1016 -32.36 25.69 27.71
N ASP A 1017 -33.56 25.15 27.89
CA ASP A 1017 -34.26 25.19 29.18
C ASP A 1017 -33.92 23.99 30.06
N ALA A 1018 -33.66 22.81 29.47
CA ALA A 1018 -33.35 21.60 30.21
C ALA A 1018 -32.49 20.60 29.42
N VAL A 1019 -31.70 19.81 30.15
CA VAL A 1019 -31.00 18.63 29.63
C VAL A 1019 -31.80 17.39 29.99
N ALA A 1020 -32.23 16.61 29.01
CA ALA A 1020 -32.94 15.35 29.21
C ALA A 1020 -32.04 14.14 28.91
N CYS A 1021 -32.22 13.03 29.61
CA CYS A 1021 -31.49 11.80 29.30
C CYS A 1021 -32.34 10.55 29.54
N CYS A 1022 -32.06 9.51 28.75
CA CYS A 1022 -32.68 8.20 28.87
C CYS A 1022 -31.65 7.17 29.38
N GLU A 1023 -32.07 6.26 30.25
CA GLU A 1023 -31.26 5.13 30.74
C GLU A 1023 -29.93 5.50 31.45
N VAL A 1024 -29.15 4.48 31.85
CA VAL A 1024 -27.97 4.64 32.72
C VAL A 1024 -26.78 5.26 31.98
N GLY A 1025 -26.61 4.94 30.69
CA GLY A 1025 -25.52 5.45 29.85
C GLY A 1025 -25.59 6.96 29.68
N GLY A 1026 -26.73 7.46 29.17
CA GLY A 1026 -27.01 8.89 29.03
C GLY A 1026 -26.92 9.66 30.35
N LEU A 1027 -27.38 9.08 31.47
CA LEU A 1027 -27.37 9.73 32.79
C LEU A 1027 -25.97 10.20 33.23
N VAL A 1028 -24.91 9.42 32.97
CA VAL A 1028 -23.54 9.75 33.39
C VAL A 1028 -23.05 11.02 32.67
N TYR A 1029 -23.26 11.11 31.36
CA TYR A 1029 -22.80 12.24 30.57
C TYR A 1029 -23.71 13.45 30.70
N ALA A 1030 -25.03 13.23 30.73
CA ALA A 1030 -26.03 14.29 30.86
C ALA A 1030 -25.92 15.03 32.20
N SER A 1031 -25.76 14.30 33.31
CA SER A 1031 -25.61 14.92 34.64
C SER A 1031 -24.35 15.78 34.74
N ALA A 1032 -23.23 15.29 34.22
CA ALA A 1032 -21.97 16.03 34.20
C ALA A 1032 -22.05 17.26 33.26
N LEU A 1033 -22.72 17.14 32.12
CA LEU A 1033 -22.94 18.27 31.21
C LEU A 1033 -23.87 19.31 31.81
N ALA A 1034 -25.04 18.90 32.33
CA ALA A 1034 -26.02 19.79 32.98
C ALA A 1034 -25.39 20.61 34.11
N THR A 1035 -24.54 19.98 34.93
CA THR A 1035 -23.78 20.67 35.98
C THR A 1035 -22.85 21.72 35.40
N ARG A 1036 -22.15 21.40 34.29
CA ARG A 1036 -21.18 22.30 33.66
C ARG A 1036 -21.82 23.52 32.98
N VAL A 1037 -23.02 23.35 32.42
CA VAL A 1037 -23.75 24.43 31.74
C VAL A 1037 -24.80 25.11 32.62
N ALA A 1038 -24.92 24.69 33.89
CA ALA A 1038 -25.87 25.20 34.87
C ALA A 1038 -27.35 25.12 34.43
N LEU A 1039 -27.74 23.99 33.82
CA LEU A 1039 -29.12 23.71 33.39
C LEU A 1039 -29.76 22.58 34.21
N PRO A 1040 -31.10 22.56 34.36
CA PRO A 1040 -31.78 21.48 35.04
C PRO A 1040 -31.66 20.16 34.26
N LEU A 1041 -31.56 19.05 34.99
CA LEU A 1041 -31.52 17.69 34.44
C LEU A 1041 -32.90 17.03 34.59
N VAL A 1042 -33.46 16.60 33.47
CA VAL A 1042 -34.75 15.91 33.39
C VAL A 1042 -34.53 14.43 33.09
N LEU A 1043 -35.13 13.57 33.90
CA LEU A 1043 -34.92 12.12 33.83
C LEU A 1043 -36.03 11.43 33.05
N ILE A 1044 -35.64 10.68 32.01
CA ILE A 1044 -36.50 9.71 31.33
C ILE A 1044 -36.09 8.32 31.79
N ARG A 1045 -37.04 7.57 32.36
CA ARG A 1045 -36.78 6.29 33.03
C ARG A 1045 -37.70 5.19 32.52
N GLU A 1046 -37.32 3.93 32.72
CA GLU A 1046 -38.27 2.82 32.55
C GLU A 1046 -39.51 3.06 33.44
N ALA A 1047 -40.68 2.67 32.93
CA ALA A 1047 -41.96 2.90 33.60
C ALA A 1047 -41.99 2.38 35.04
N GLY A 1048 -42.63 3.15 35.92
CA GLY A 1048 -42.73 2.83 37.36
C GLY A 1048 -41.48 3.15 38.19
N LYS A 1049 -40.49 3.87 37.62
CA LYS A 1049 -39.31 4.37 38.34
C LYS A 1049 -39.36 5.87 38.68
N LEU A 1050 -40.43 6.56 38.28
CA LEU A 1050 -40.67 7.98 38.56
C LEU A 1050 -41.95 8.16 39.40
N PRO A 1051 -42.04 9.23 40.21
CA PRO A 1051 -43.26 9.56 40.93
C PRO A 1051 -44.39 9.94 39.96
N THR A 1052 -45.63 9.57 40.28
CA THR A 1052 -46.82 9.93 39.49
C THR A 1052 -47.27 11.36 39.80
N PRO A 1053 -47.83 12.12 38.82
CA PRO A 1053 -48.23 11.69 37.48
C PRO A 1053 -47.08 11.69 36.43
N THR A 1054 -47.14 10.76 35.47
CA THR A 1054 -46.14 10.59 34.39
C THR A 1054 -46.77 10.51 33.01
N VAL A 1055 -46.03 10.93 31.98
CA VAL A 1055 -46.32 10.66 30.56
C VAL A 1055 -45.52 9.42 30.15
N SER A 1056 -46.09 8.55 29.30
CA SER A 1056 -45.56 7.21 29.04
C SER A 1056 -45.68 6.79 27.57
N VAL A 1057 -44.62 6.22 26.99
CA VAL A 1057 -44.53 5.72 25.61
C VAL A 1057 -43.91 4.31 25.56
N ALA A 1058 -44.32 3.50 24.58
CA ALA A 1058 -43.74 2.19 24.35
C ALA A 1058 -42.34 2.30 23.71
N LYS A 1059 -41.40 1.49 24.18
CA LYS A 1059 -40.02 1.40 23.67
C LYS A 1059 -39.79 0.03 23.05
N LEU A 1060 -39.39 0.01 21.77
CA LEU A 1060 -39.00 -1.23 21.09
C LEU A 1060 -37.65 -1.74 21.64
N PRO A 1061 -37.45 -3.07 21.72
CA PRO A 1061 -36.20 -3.62 22.20
C PRO A 1061 -35.04 -3.32 21.24
N SER A 1062 -33.94 -2.82 21.80
CA SER A 1062 -32.64 -2.66 21.14
C SER A 1062 -31.88 -3.99 21.00
N HIS A 1063 -30.77 -4.00 20.24
CA HIS A 1063 -29.90 -5.18 20.05
C HIS A 1063 -29.45 -5.83 21.38
N ILE A 1064 -29.27 -5.02 22.43
CA ILE A 1064 -28.86 -5.47 23.78
C ILE A 1064 -30.07 -5.87 24.63
N SER A 1065 -31.18 -5.13 24.54
CA SER A 1065 -32.37 -5.37 25.39
C SER A 1065 -33.30 -6.48 24.88
N SER A 1066 -33.13 -6.93 23.65
CA SER A 1066 -33.84 -8.10 23.08
C SER A 1066 -33.49 -9.45 23.74
N LEU A 1067 -32.44 -9.51 24.56
CA LEU A 1067 -32.01 -10.73 25.27
C LEU A 1067 -32.66 -10.93 26.64
N ALA A 1068 -33.32 -9.91 27.19
CA ALA A 1068 -33.71 -9.87 28.61
C ALA A 1068 -35.23 -9.77 28.86
N SER A 1069 -36.10 -9.87 27.84
CA SER A 1069 -37.56 -9.71 28.01
C SER A 1069 -38.33 -10.97 27.65
N ASP A 1070 -39.17 -11.44 28.58
CA ASP A 1070 -40.21 -12.47 28.43
C ASP A 1070 -41.40 -12.01 27.55
N GLY A 1071 -41.14 -11.25 26.48
CA GLY A 1071 -42.17 -10.81 25.53
C GLY A 1071 -43.04 -9.64 26.00
N GLN A 1072 -42.72 -8.98 27.13
CA GLN A 1072 -43.39 -7.74 27.53
C GLN A 1072 -42.77 -6.50 26.87
N GLN A 1073 -43.62 -5.65 26.30
CA GLN A 1073 -43.25 -4.38 25.69
C GLN A 1073 -42.78 -3.39 26.76
N LYS A 1074 -41.50 -3.01 26.73
CA LYS A 1074 -40.93 -2.02 27.67
C LYS A 1074 -41.56 -0.65 27.42
N ARG A 1075 -41.72 0.15 28.48
CA ARG A 1075 -42.22 1.53 28.42
C ARG A 1075 -41.24 2.48 29.10
N ILE A 1076 -41.13 3.69 28.58
CA ILE A 1076 -40.35 4.78 29.18
C ILE A 1076 -41.27 5.93 29.57
N GLU A 1077 -40.90 6.65 30.62
CA GLU A 1077 -41.72 7.67 31.28
C GLU A 1077 -40.92 8.91 31.65
N ILE A 1078 -41.63 10.03 31.69
CA ILE A 1078 -41.17 11.34 32.16
C ILE A 1078 -42.22 11.89 33.13
N GLU A 1079 -41.79 12.60 34.17
CA GLU A 1079 -42.71 13.27 35.10
C GLU A 1079 -43.56 14.30 34.37
N GLN A 1080 -44.86 14.32 34.63
CA GLN A 1080 -45.77 15.27 34.02
C GLN A 1080 -45.46 16.69 34.54
N ASP A 1081 -45.50 17.69 33.65
CA ASP A 1081 -45.23 19.11 33.95
C ASP A 1081 -43.79 19.44 34.36
N VAL A 1082 -42.84 18.50 34.27
CA VAL A 1082 -41.41 18.76 34.53
C VAL A 1082 -40.77 19.68 33.48
N LEU A 1083 -41.40 19.80 32.32
CA LEU A 1083 -41.03 20.71 31.23
C LEU A 1083 -42.22 21.64 30.94
N GLY A 1084 -41.95 22.93 30.75
CA GLY A 1084 -42.95 23.88 30.27
C GLY A 1084 -43.31 23.63 28.80
N GLN A 1085 -44.54 23.99 28.39
CA GLN A 1085 -44.93 23.92 26.97
C GLN A 1085 -44.00 24.78 26.11
N GLY A 1086 -43.48 24.19 25.03
CA GLY A 1086 -42.55 24.87 24.12
C GLY A 1086 -41.13 25.07 24.68
N ALA A 1087 -40.74 24.36 25.75
CA ALA A 1087 -39.38 24.40 26.26
C ALA A 1087 -38.36 23.81 25.26
N ASN A 1088 -37.18 24.41 25.18
CA ASN A 1088 -36.07 23.89 24.39
C ASN A 1088 -35.31 22.82 25.18
N VAL A 1089 -35.30 21.59 24.66
CA VAL A 1089 -34.76 20.44 25.37
C VAL A 1089 -33.53 19.88 24.65
N LEU A 1090 -32.43 19.72 25.38
CA LEU A 1090 -31.24 19.01 24.92
C LEU A 1090 -31.24 17.57 25.43
N VAL A 1091 -31.51 16.61 24.56
CA VAL A 1091 -31.41 15.18 24.86
C VAL A 1091 -29.95 14.74 24.77
N VAL A 1092 -29.43 14.10 25.82
CA VAL A 1092 -28.08 13.53 25.86
C VAL A 1092 -28.15 12.03 26.07
N ASP A 1093 -27.49 11.27 25.19
CA ASP A 1093 -27.40 9.81 25.27
C ASP A 1093 -25.95 9.31 25.07
N ASP A 1094 -25.65 8.08 25.46
CA ASP A 1094 -24.32 7.51 25.23
C ASP A 1094 -24.12 7.05 23.79
N VAL A 1095 -25.14 6.46 23.16
CA VAL A 1095 -25.01 5.81 21.84
C VAL A 1095 -26.20 6.06 20.92
N LEU A 1096 -25.91 6.49 19.68
CA LEU A 1096 -26.82 6.37 18.53
C LEU A 1096 -26.49 5.11 17.71
N SER A 1097 -27.31 4.08 17.82
CA SER A 1097 -27.22 2.85 17.01
C SER A 1097 -28.37 2.73 16.01
N THR A 1098 -29.41 1.95 16.30
CA THR A 1098 -30.59 1.76 15.43
C THR A 1098 -31.56 2.94 15.45
N GLY A 1099 -31.43 3.85 16.42
CA GLY A 1099 -32.32 5.02 16.57
C GLY A 1099 -33.63 4.75 17.33
N GLU A 1100 -33.97 3.49 17.65
CA GLU A 1100 -35.23 3.12 18.32
C GLU A 1100 -35.42 3.81 19.68
N THR A 1101 -34.36 3.87 20.50
CA THR A 1101 -34.41 4.55 21.80
C THR A 1101 -34.71 6.04 21.64
N LEU A 1102 -34.02 6.72 20.72
CA LEU A 1102 -34.24 8.14 20.47
C LEU A 1102 -35.63 8.41 19.89
N CYS A 1103 -36.15 7.56 19.00
CA CYS A 1103 -37.53 7.70 18.51
C CYS A 1103 -38.53 7.67 19.67
N ALA A 1104 -38.40 6.71 20.59
CA ALA A 1104 -39.27 6.63 21.75
C ALA A 1104 -39.14 7.84 22.69
N VAL A 1105 -37.93 8.39 22.85
CA VAL A 1105 -37.69 9.62 23.63
C VAL A 1105 -38.35 10.83 22.97
N LEU A 1106 -38.23 10.97 21.65
CA LEU A 1106 -38.83 12.07 20.90
C LEU A 1106 -40.37 11.99 20.89
N ASP A 1107 -40.94 10.79 20.71
CA ASP A 1107 -42.37 10.51 20.87
C ASP A 1107 -42.86 10.90 22.29
N LEU A 1108 -42.04 10.62 23.31
CA LEU A 1108 -42.36 10.93 24.70
C LEU A 1108 -42.37 12.44 24.97
N LEU A 1109 -41.37 13.16 24.44
CA LEU A 1109 -41.28 14.61 24.56
C LEU A 1109 -42.42 15.32 23.81
N GLU A 1110 -42.82 14.82 22.65
CA GLU A 1110 -43.99 15.32 21.92
C GLU A 1110 -45.26 15.18 22.75
N LYS A 1111 -45.48 14.00 23.36
CA LYS A 1111 -46.62 13.81 24.29
C LYS A 1111 -46.53 14.65 25.55
N ALA A 1112 -45.33 15.06 25.95
CA ALA A 1112 -45.11 16.00 27.05
C ALA A 1112 -45.30 17.47 26.63
N GLY A 1113 -45.66 17.75 25.36
CA GLY A 1113 -45.95 19.08 24.86
C GLY A 1113 -44.76 19.84 24.27
N ILE A 1114 -43.70 19.12 23.86
CA ILE A 1114 -42.49 19.70 23.25
C ILE A 1114 -42.48 19.41 21.74
N ASP A 1115 -42.45 20.45 20.92
CA ASP A 1115 -42.35 20.34 19.46
C ASP A 1115 -40.94 19.86 19.06
N HIS A 1116 -40.84 18.99 18.06
CA HIS A 1116 -39.56 18.42 17.60
C HIS A 1116 -38.54 19.48 17.18
N LYS A 1117 -38.98 20.66 16.73
CA LYS A 1117 -38.08 21.77 16.35
C LYS A 1117 -37.31 22.35 17.55
N ASP A 1118 -37.87 22.21 18.75
CA ASP A 1118 -37.33 22.71 20.02
C ASP A 1118 -36.48 21.63 20.72
N VAL A 1119 -36.27 20.47 20.07
CA VAL A 1119 -35.42 19.38 20.58
C VAL A 1119 -34.10 19.31 19.83
N SER A 1120 -33.01 19.22 20.58
CA SER A 1120 -31.68 18.89 20.07
C SER A 1120 -31.16 17.63 20.76
N VAL A 1121 -30.37 16.82 20.05
CA VAL A 1121 -29.82 15.55 20.53
C VAL A 1121 -28.31 15.56 20.42
N MET A 1122 -27.63 15.16 21.50
CA MET A 1122 -26.20 14.91 21.52
C MET A 1122 -25.90 13.48 21.99
N THR A 1123 -25.09 12.73 21.23
CA THR A 1123 -24.62 11.40 21.63
C THR A 1123 -23.11 11.34 21.76
N VAL A 1124 -22.61 10.53 22.70
CA VAL A 1124 -21.15 10.32 22.86
C VAL A 1124 -20.59 9.52 21.69
N ALA A 1125 -21.29 8.48 21.25
CA ALA A 1125 -20.90 7.67 20.10
C ALA A 1125 -22.07 7.45 19.13
N GLU A 1126 -21.73 7.20 17.87
CA GLU A 1126 -22.66 6.80 16.82
C GLU A 1126 -22.10 5.60 16.03
N PHE A 1127 -23.00 4.71 15.59
CA PHE A 1127 -22.72 3.56 14.75
C PHE A 1127 -23.50 3.69 13.44
N PRO A 1128 -22.96 4.41 12.43
CA PRO A 1128 -23.69 4.75 11.21
C PRO A 1128 -24.18 3.52 10.42
N ILE A 1129 -23.48 2.38 10.53
CA ILE A 1129 -23.84 1.14 9.85
C ILE A 1129 -25.25 0.64 10.21
N HIS A 1130 -25.74 0.97 11.40
CA HIS A 1130 -27.09 0.61 11.88
C HIS A 1130 -28.18 1.59 11.42
N ARG A 1131 -27.83 2.64 10.67
CA ARG A 1131 -28.77 3.55 10.01
C ARG A 1131 -29.75 4.26 10.95
N GLY A 1132 -29.35 4.56 12.19
CA GLY A 1132 -30.23 5.19 13.18
C GLY A 1132 -30.77 6.57 12.78
N ARG A 1133 -29.96 7.40 12.11
CA ARG A 1133 -30.43 8.67 11.53
C ARG A 1133 -31.52 8.48 10.47
N GLN A 1134 -31.44 7.39 9.71
CA GLN A 1134 -32.44 7.07 8.68
C GLN A 1134 -33.77 6.68 9.32
N LEU A 1135 -33.74 5.92 10.41
CA LEU A 1135 -34.95 5.60 11.17
C LEU A 1135 -35.62 6.86 11.72
N LEU A 1136 -34.84 7.76 12.34
CA LEU A 1136 -35.35 9.05 12.85
C LEU A 1136 -36.01 9.86 11.73
N HIS A 1137 -35.37 9.94 10.57
CA HIS A 1137 -35.92 10.64 9.42
C HIS A 1137 -37.23 10.00 8.94
N ASN A 1138 -37.28 8.67 8.78
CA ASN A 1138 -38.47 7.93 8.35
C ASN A 1138 -39.65 8.04 9.32
N ARG A 1139 -39.38 8.27 10.62
CA ARG A 1139 -40.40 8.48 11.67
C ARG A 1139 -40.90 9.93 11.77
N GLY A 1140 -40.41 10.84 10.92
CA GLY A 1140 -40.80 12.25 10.92
C GLY A 1140 -39.91 13.16 11.77
N PHE A 1141 -38.86 12.63 12.41
CA PHE A 1141 -37.93 13.40 13.24
C PHE A 1141 -36.75 14.00 12.46
N GLY A 1142 -36.85 14.12 11.13
CA GLY A 1142 -35.76 14.63 10.30
C GLY A 1142 -35.28 16.04 10.67
N ARG A 1143 -36.16 16.87 11.24
CA ARG A 1143 -35.87 18.25 11.67
C ARG A 1143 -35.13 18.35 13.01
N VAL A 1144 -35.06 17.24 13.76
CA VAL A 1144 -34.34 17.20 15.04
C VAL A 1144 -32.84 17.29 14.78
N SER A 1145 -32.18 18.19 15.49
CA SER A 1145 -30.72 18.36 15.38
C SER A 1145 -30.01 17.23 16.10
N VAL A 1146 -29.28 16.36 15.38
CA VAL A 1146 -28.56 15.23 15.99
C VAL A 1146 -27.04 15.36 15.79
N HIS A 1147 -26.30 15.43 16.89
CA HIS A 1147 -24.84 15.54 16.90
C HIS A 1147 -24.21 14.37 17.66
N SER A 1148 -23.25 13.70 17.05
CA SER A 1148 -22.46 12.64 17.69
C SER A 1148 -21.02 13.11 17.91
N LEU A 1149 -20.42 12.77 19.05
CA LEU A 1149 -19.04 13.13 19.37
C LEU A 1149 -18.06 12.20 18.65
N LEU A 1150 -18.21 10.89 18.83
CA LEU A 1150 -17.42 9.81 18.24
C LEU A 1150 -18.23 9.00 17.22
N VAL A 1151 -17.55 8.35 16.28
CA VAL A 1151 -18.14 7.45 15.29
C VAL A 1151 -17.33 6.15 15.26
N PHE A 1152 -18.02 5.02 15.21
CA PHE A 1152 -17.44 3.67 15.13
C PHE A 1152 -18.13 2.84 14.03
N ASP A 1153 -17.37 1.92 13.43
CA ASP A 1153 -17.78 1.09 12.28
C ASP A 1153 -18.88 0.07 12.61
N GLY A 1154 -18.94 -0.42 13.85
CA GLY A 1154 -20.05 -1.22 14.37
C GLY A 1154 -20.11 -2.67 13.86
N VAL A 1155 -18.99 -3.21 13.38
CA VAL A 1155 -18.86 -4.60 12.88
C VAL A 1155 -18.65 -5.59 14.00
#